data_AF-A0A8J7BZ46-F1
#
_entry.id   AF-A0A8J7BZ46-F1
#
_cell.length_a   1.000
_cell.length_b   1.000
_cell.length_c   1.000
_cell.angle_alpha   90.00
_cell.angle_beta   90.00
_cell.angle_gamma   90.00
#
_symmetry.space_group_name_H-M   'P 1'
#
loop_
_entity.id
_entity.type
_entity.pdbx_description
1 polymer ?
#
loop_
_entity_poly.entity_id
_entity_poly.type
_entity_poly.pdbx_seq_one_letter_code
_entity_poly.pdbx_strand_id
1 'polypeptide(L)'
;MKTLSNNSVKNDQIHNHTTVSCPPNYASKRTKKSLRWMSRLSQGLAIAMSLSLLAASKAFAGNFSFTKIADSNDFSQIFPNVAINDSGTVVFYATPNTGSQGIYTNSNGIITELLNTNQLLVSIIRPNNYTYAFDTDRVDINNNDTVAFRLVGSQWDLVIATISNSTVKTVATGFAGRDSNIVTNFDLNDLEEVAYLRLSTPFLSPFESQRLLINRANQTFTLASACRGNSLCGGSVIPFVTLLNIGTFKINNQGQVTFSASSVGSSSSVFTVSNSSPVTLIEPNASLLDVNDNGDILFLKGTNFIRLLKSASDEVSTIVDTSGSFSQLGNAAINNQGNIAFTATVSNTGEKGIFTGADPVADKVIATGDTLFGSTVISLNFLPQGLNNNGQIAFYALLGNGTRGIYRAEPVPGVEIPQQKPLPSVENAFSLSKIVDTNTPIIKALGNELSLNLLNFDGDNVFFGVIGFINFGALSGEQQGIYKVSNGEFKTIVNQNTTVNQDKNTLIPGVTGNFFRLNDFAVNGNNVVFRNTNGQGNIYISREGVLEVIADANTPIPGGTGNFSFFGSVVLNENNLVFIGSGASGQRGIYLLRDGTLQVIADTNTLIPGGVGNFSSFSSVGLNKNNLVFTASGASGQQGIYKISGDGVVQLIADTNTSIPNGTGNFISFSNFVVDENNVVFTARGTNQQQGIYKISGDGVLQVIADKNTAIPGGTGNFINFSNLFLTTNGRNVIFITTSSTNQPNGIYISRDGLLQVLVDKNTNIPGTNSKFSGIGNTVIDGDNVAFLGDFGIYALIGDRLLKVADLDSKIDGKRISALSDLRLSGNSVVFSAILSDGTRTILRADLITNK
;
A
#
# COMPACT_ATOMS: atom_id res chain seq x y z
N MET A 1 -57.30 -36.64 -6.12
CA MET A 1 -57.70 -35.52 -7.00
C MET A 1 -56.56 -35.28 -7.97
N LYS A 2 -56.63 -35.91 -9.15
CA LYS A 2 -56.78 -35.28 -10.48
C LYS A 2 -55.59 -34.36 -10.85
N THR A 3 -54.57 -34.84 -11.57
CA THR A 3 -54.43 -34.96 -13.07
C THR A 3 -54.11 -33.60 -13.72
N LEU A 4 -53.16 -33.38 -14.65
CA LEU A 4 -52.55 -34.12 -15.78
C LEU A 4 -51.20 -33.41 -16.16
N SER A 5 -50.09 -34.10 -16.49
CA SER A 5 -49.68 -34.71 -17.80
C SER A 5 -49.28 -33.67 -18.87
N ASN A 6 -48.36 -33.87 -19.82
CA ASN A 6 -47.20 -34.74 -20.09
C ASN A 6 -46.71 -34.34 -21.52
N ASN A 7 -45.46 -34.70 -21.84
CA ASN A 7 -44.90 -34.93 -23.19
C ASN A 7 -44.63 -33.70 -24.11
N SER A 8 -43.45 -33.45 -24.68
CA SER A 8 -42.35 -34.25 -25.27
C SER A 8 -42.44 -34.49 -26.80
N VAL A 9 -41.26 -34.29 -27.42
CA VAL A 9 -40.69 -34.89 -28.66
C VAL A 9 -40.93 -34.27 -30.06
N LYS A 10 -39.79 -34.23 -30.80
CA LYS A 10 -39.51 -34.33 -32.26
C LYS A 10 -39.19 -33.01 -32.98
N ASN A 11 -37.96 -32.74 -33.45
CA ASN A 11 -37.04 -33.43 -34.39
C ASN A 11 -37.56 -33.47 -35.84
N ASP A 12 -36.75 -32.90 -36.76
CA ASP A 12 -36.59 -33.17 -38.22
C ASP A 12 -36.48 -31.86 -39.05
N GLN A 13 -35.34 -31.50 -39.66
CA GLN A 13 -34.61 -32.02 -40.85
C GLN A 13 -34.83 -31.15 -42.11
N ILE A 14 -33.72 -30.56 -42.58
CA ILE A 14 -33.16 -30.49 -43.96
C ILE A 14 -34.09 -30.22 -45.17
N HIS A 15 -33.76 -29.18 -45.96
CA HIS A 15 -33.46 -29.17 -47.43
C HIS A 15 -33.52 -27.72 -47.98
N ASN A 16 -32.42 -27.11 -48.44
CA ASN A 16 -31.75 -27.16 -49.75
C ASN A 16 -32.42 -26.44 -50.94
N HIS A 17 -31.65 -25.48 -51.48
CA HIS A 17 -31.54 -24.98 -52.87
C HIS A 17 -32.77 -24.42 -53.61
N THR A 18 -32.65 -23.16 -54.08
CA THR A 18 -32.61 -22.88 -55.53
C THR A 18 -32.15 -21.44 -55.84
N THR A 19 -31.15 -21.37 -56.71
CA THR A 19 -30.63 -20.20 -57.42
C THR A 19 -31.47 -19.90 -58.66
N VAL A 20 -31.74 -18.62 -58.97
CA VAL A 20 -32.00 -18.13 -60.34
C VAL A 20 -31.28 -16.80 -60.56
N SER A 21 -30.76 -16.64 -61.77
CA SER A 21 -29.65 -15.78 -62.20
C SER A 21 -30.05 -14.81 -63.33
N CYS A 22 -29.32 -13.67 -63.39
CA CYS A 22 -28.98 -12.79 -64.54
C CYS A 22 -30.04 -11.82 -65.14
N PRO A 23 -29.65 -10.74 -65.90
CA PRO A 23 -28.31 -10.20 -66.25
C PRO A 23 -28.14 -8.64 -66.10
N PRO A 24 -26.96 -8.07 -66.45
CA PRO A 24 -26.49 -6.73 -66.04
C PRO A 24 -26.51 -5.68 -67.16
N ASN A 25 -26.38 -4.38 -66.79
CA ASN A 25 -25.48 -3.37 -67.41
C ASN A 25 -25.89 -1.94 -67.03
N TYR A 26 -25.02 -1.19 -66.33
CA TYR A 26 -24.30 -0.01 -66.85
C TYR A 26 -23.51 0.66 -65.72
N ALA A 27 -22.24 0.89 -66.00
CA ALA A 27 -21.20 1.25 -65.05
C ALA A 27 -21.26 2.71 -64.57
N SER A 28 -20.69 2.99 -63.39
CA SER A 28 -19.84 4.18 -63.25
C SER A 28 -18.53 3.84 -62.54
N LYS A 29 -17.43 4.17 -63.23
CA LYS A 29 -16.03 3.94 -62.87
C LYS A 29 -15.61 4.91 -61.73
N ARG A 30 -16.02 4.66 -60.49
CA ARG A 30 -15.51 5.42 -59.33
C ARG A 30 -15.12 4.64 -58.07
N THR A 31 -15.15 3.30 -58.10
CA THR A 31 -14.94 2.47 -56.88
C THR A 31 -13.83 1.40 -56.99
N LYS A 32 -12.98 1.42 -58.01
CA LYS A 32 -11.83 0.47 -58.11
C LYS A 32 -10.50 0.99 -57.57
N LYS A 33 -10.39 2.27 -57.18
CA LYS A 33 -9.21 2.80 -56.48
C LYS A 33 -9.33 2.74 -54.95
N SER A 34 -10.52 2.79 -54.34
CA SER A 34 -10.67 2.73 -52.88
C SER A 34 -10.56 1.31 -52.28
N LEU A 35 -10.97 0.26 -53.01
CA LEU A 35 -10.89 -1.13 -52.49
C LEU A 35 -9.47 -1.72 -52.42
N ARG A 36 -8.52 -1.22 -53.22
CA ARG A 36 -7.11 -1.69 -53.17
C ARG A 36 -6.30 -1.08 -52.02
N TRP A 37 -6.73 0.06 -51.47
CA TRP A 37 -6.12 0.63 -50.26
C TRP A 37 -6.67 -0.01 -49.00
N MET A 38 -7.98 -0.34 -48.96
CA MET A 38 -8.59 -1.02 -47.82
C MET A 38 -8.11 -2.47 -47.63
N SER A 39 -7.81 -3.20 -48.71
CA SER A 39 -7.26 -4.57 -48.58
C SER A 39 -5.79 -4.62 -48.16
N ARG A 40 -5.01 -3.58 -48.46
CA ARG A 40 -3.61 -3.45 -48.02
C ARG A 40 -3.49 -2.90 -46.61
N LEU A 41 -4.43 -2.04 -46.19
CA LEU A 41 -4.56 -1.63 -44.79
C LEU A 41 -5.08 -2.77 -43.90
N SER A 42 -6.02 -3.61 -44.36
CA SER A 42 -6.48 -4.76 -43.57
C SER A 42 -5.45 -5.89 -43.48
N GLN A 43 -4.66 -6.13 -44.55
CA GLN A 43 -3.54 -7.07 -44.50
C GLN A 43 -2.34 -6.49 -43.74
N GLY A 44 -2.08 -5.18 -43.83
CA GLY A 44 -1.06 -4.51 -43.04
C GLY A 44 -1.40 -4.46 -41.54
N LEU A 45 -2.66 -4.24 -41.17
CA LEU A 45 -3.13 -4.33 -39.78
C LEU A 45 -3.16 -5.78 -39.29
N ALA A 46 -3.53 -6.75 -40.12
CA ALA A 46 -3.52 -8.16 -39.74
C ALA A 46 -2.09 -8.70 -39.61
N ILE A 47 -1.14 -8.25 -40.44
CA ILE A 47 0.29 -8.58 -40.34
C ILE A 47 0.95 -7.81 -39.19
N ALA A 48 0.56 -6.57 -38.90
CA ALA A 48 1.04 -5.84 -37.73
C ALA A 48 0.45 -6.40 -36.42
N MET A 49 -0.82 -6.81 -36.40
CA MET A 49 -1.44 -7.51 -35.27
C MET A 49 -0.89 -8.92 -35.11
N SER A 50 -0.58 -9.63 -36.20
CA SER A 50 0.07 -10.94 -36.08
C SER A 50 1.57 -10.85 -35.81
N LEU A 51 2.30 -9.81 -36.22
CA LEU A 51 3.67 -9.53 -35.76
C LEU A 51 3.71 -8.96 -34.34
N SER A 52 2.65 -8.30 -33.85
CA SER A 52 2.54 -7.94 -32.43
C SER A 52 2.08 -9.12 -31.57
N LEU A 53 1.38 -10.12 -32.15
CA LEU A 53 1.11 -11.42 -31.52
C LEU A 53 2.25 -12.45 -31.71
N LEU A 54 3.18 -12.22 -32.65
CA LEU A 54 4.41 -13.00 -32.87
C LEU A 54 5.66 -12.28 -32.33
N ALA A 55 5.50 -11.12 -31.70
CA ALA A 55 6.35 -10.76 -30.58
C ALA A 55 6.04 -11.76 -29.48
N ALA A 56 6.59 -12.96 -29.63
CA ALA A 56 6.68 -13.93 -28.56
C ALA A 56 7.08 -13.14 -27.32
N SER A 57 6.21 -13.16 -26.32
CA SER A 57 6.46 -12.67 -24.99
C SER A 57 7.78 -13.25 -24.53
N LYS A 58 8.87 -12.50 -24.78
CA LYS A 58 10.10 -12.71 -24.02
C LYS A 58 9.67 -12.51 -22.59
N ALA A 59 9.72 -13.58 -21.80
CA ALA A 59 9.50 -13.53 -20.38
C ALA A 59 10.29 -12.34 -19.84
N PHE A 60 9.60 -11.34 -19.30
CA PHE A 60 10.28 -10.22 -18.66
C PHE A 60 10.64 -10.67 -17.24
N ALA A 61 11.68 -11.50 -17.17
CA ALA A 61 12.57 -11.56 -16.03
C ALA A 61 13.90 -10.98 -16.53
N GLY A 62 13.98 -9.65 -16.68
CA GLY A 62 15.18 -8.99 -17.21
C GLY A 62 16.46 -9.32 -16.42
N ASN A 63 16.30 -9.81 -15.19
CA ASN A 63 17.36 -10.12 -14.25
C ASN A 63 17.69 -11.62 -14.12
N PHE A 64 16.87 -12.52 -14.69
CA PHE A 64 17.05 -13.97 -14.55
C PHE A 64 16.87 -14.74 -15.87
N SER A 65 17.75 -15.71 -16.11
CA SER A 65 17.56 -16.76 -17.13
C SER A 65 17.06 -18.06 -16.50
N PHE A 66 16.33 -18.88 -17.25
CA PHE A 66 15.73 -20.11 -16.74
C PHE A 66 16.29 -21.36 -17.44
N THR A 67 16.66 -22.33 -16.63
CA THR A 67 17.10 -23.67 -17.04
C THR A 67 16.04 -24.69 -16.62
N LYS A 68 15.65 -25.58 -17.54
CA LYS A 68 14.79 -26.72 -17.21
C LYS A 68 15.63 -27.84 -16.62
N ILE A 69 15.24 -28.33 -15.45
CA ILE A 69 15.95 -29.37 -14.70
C ILE A 69 15.36 -30.76 -14.98
N ALA A 70 14.04 -30.88 -14.89
CA ALA A 70 13.28 -32.09 -15.19
C ALA A 70 11.82 -31.71 -15.46
N ASP A 71 11.12 -32.44 -16.33
CA ASP A 71 9.69 -32.24 -16.55
C ASP A 71 8.91 -33.55 -16.75
N SER A 72 7.59 -33.42 -16.77
CA SER A 72 6.66 -34.55 -16.89
C SER A 72 6.63 -35.21 -18.27
N ASN A 73 7.49 -34.80 -19.22
CA ASN A 73 7.71 -35.55 -20.46
C ASN A 73 8.71 -36.69 -20.22
N ASP A 74 9.69 -36.48 -19.36
CA ASP A 74 10.71 -37.48 -18.99
C ASP A 74 10.24 -38.37 -17.82
N PHE A 75 9.40 -37.82 -16.95
CA PHE A 75 8.91 -38.47 -15.74
C PHE A 75 7.39 -38.57 -15.69
N SER A 76 6.87 -39.71 -15.27
CA SER A 76 5.43 -39.92 -15.06
C SER A 76 4.90 -39.12 -13.86
N GLN A 77 5.76 -38.87 -12.86
CA GLN A 77 5.49 -38.01 -11.71
C GLN A 77 6.74 -37.23 -11.31
N ILE A 78 6.56 -35.95 -10.97
CA ILE A 78 7.59 -35.07 -10.41
C ILE A 78 7.01 -34.44 -9.15
N PHE A 79 7.79 -34.43 -8.07
CA PHE A 79 7.35 -33.92 -6.78
C PHE A 79 7.84 -32.48 -6.55
N PRO A 80 7.10 -31.63 -5.80
CA PRO A 80 7.42 -30.21 -5.68
C PRO A 80 8.60 -29.84 -4.79
N ASN A 81 9.13 -30.77 -3.99
CA ASN A 81 10.19 -30.50 -3.02
C ASN A 81 11.56 -30.71 -3.67
N VAL A 82 12.31 -29.62 -3.79
CA VAL A 82 13.59 -29.55 -4.49
C VAL A 82 14.63 -28.87 -3.60
N ALA A 83 15.90 -29.25 -3.73
CA ALA A 83 17.01 -28.59 -3.07
C ALA A 83 18.17 -28.36 -4.06
N ILE A 84 19.00 -27.36 -3.81
CA ILE A 84 20.13 -26.98 -4.67
C ILE A 84 21.37 -26.69 -3.81
N ASN A 85 22.55 -27.12 -4.25
CA ASN A 85 23.82 -26.74 -3.63
C ASN A 85 24.58 -25.66 -4.44
N ASP A 86 25.71 -25.20 -3.92
CA ASP A 86 26.50 -24.13 -4.53
C ASP A 86 27.15 -24.51 -5.87
N SER A 87 27.31 -25.81 -6.16
CA SER A 87 27.73 -26.27 -7.49
C SER A 87 26.62 -26.13 -8.55
N GLY A 88 25.40 -25.80 -8.12
CA GLY A 88 24.19 -25.75 -8.94
C GLY A 88 23.52 -27.11 -9.11
N THR A 89 23.98 -28.16 -8.43
CA THR A 89 23.35 -29.49 -8.49
C THR A 89 21.99 -29.44 -7.81
N VAL A 90 20.93 -29.81 -8.53
CA VAL A 90 19.55 -29.82 -8.03
C VAL A 90 19.14 -31.25 -7.72
N VAL A 91 18.69 -31.52 -6.49
CA VAL A 91 18.15 -32.82 -6.08
C VAL A 91 16.62 -32.78 -5.98
N PHE A 92 15.97 -33.86 -6.39
CA PHE A 92 14.51 -33.97 -6.42
C PHE A 92 14.03 -35.42 -6.41
N TYR A 93 12.75 -35.61 -6.05
CA TYR A 93 12.04 -36.88 -6.24
C TYR A 93 11.31 -36.90 -7.57
N ALA A 94 11.33 -38.06 -8.23
CA ALA A 94 10.53 -38.30 -9.42
C ALA A 94 10.22 -39.80 -9.60
N THR A 95 9.28 -40.09 -10.49
CA THR A 95 9.00 -41.44 -10.97
C THR A 95 9.17 -41.46 -12.49
N PRO A 96 10.22 -42.12 -13.04
CA PRO A 96 10.43 -42.16 -14.48
C PRO A 96 9.32 -42.95 -15.16
N ASN A 97 9.09 -42.71 -16.46
CA ASN A 97 8.06 -43.43 -17.23
C ASN A 97 8.29 -44.96 -17.31
N THR A 98 9.51 -45.41 -17.04
CA THR A 98 9.97 -46.79 -17.22
C THR A 98 10.23 -47.54 -15.92
N GLY A 99 10.04 -46.92 -14.76
CA GLY A 99 10.64 -47.45 -13.53
C GLY A 99 10.04 -46.98 -12.22
N SER A 100 10.77 -47.31 -11.17
CA SER A 100 10.38 -47.07 -9.78
C SER A 100 10.68 -45.63 -9.35
N GLN A 101 9.89 -45.12 -8.40
CA GLN A 101 10.16 -43.83 -7.75
C GLN A 101 11.60 -43.77 -7.21
N GLY A 102 12.24 -42.62 -7.34
CA GLY A 102 13.63 -42.43 -6.92
C GLY A 102 13.98 -40.99 -6.56
N ILE A 103 15.20 -40.85 -6.05
CA ILE A 103 15.90 -39.59 -5.84
C ILE A 103 16.85 -39.39 -7.01
N TYR A 104 16.75 -38.22 -7.63
CA TYR A 104 17.54 -37.84 -8.79
C TYR A 104 18.28 -36.54 -8.51
N THR A 105 19.48 -36.41 -9.07
CA THR A 105 20.19 -35.13 -9.18
C THR A 105 20.26 -34.69 -10.63
N ASN A 106 20.21 -33.39 -10.86
CA ASN A 106 20.63 -32.79 -12.12
C ASN A 106 21.87 -31.95 -11.85
N SER A 107 23.00 -32.35 -12.43
CA SER A 107 24.23 -31.57 -12.41
C SER A 107 24.65 -31.27 -13.85
N ASN A 108 24.75 -29.99 -14.19
CA ASN A 108 25.11 -29.53 -15.54
C ASN A 108 24.24 -30.13 -16.67
N GLY A 109 22.94 -30.30 -16.42
CA GLY A 109 21.98 -30.84 -17.40
C GLY A 109 21.97 -32.37 -17.47
N ILE A 110 22.81 -33.06 -16.70
CA ILE A 110 22.83 -34.52 -16.63
C ILE A 110 21.99 -34.97 -15.44
N ILE A 111 20.92 -35.71 -15.71
CA ILE A 111 20.10 -36.34 -14.67
C ILE A 111 20.73 -37.68 -14.27
N THR A 112 21.02 -37.85 -12.98
CA THR A 112 21.58 -39.06 -12.39
C THR A 112 20.61 -39.62 -11.35
N GLU A 113 20.30 -40.92 -11.45
CA GLU A 113 19.56 -41.63 -10.40
C GLU A 113 20.50 -41.97 -9.23
N LEU A 114 20.19 -41.46 -8.04
CA LEU A 114 20.98 -41.74 -6.84
C LEU A 114 20.50 -43.02 -6.14
N LEU A 115 19.18 -43.17 -6.03
CA LEU A 115 18.55 -44.30 -5.34
C LEU A 115 17.10 -44.44 -5.79
N ASN A 116 16.65 -45.67 -6.06
CA ASN A 116 15.24 -45.98 -6.33
C ASN A 116 14.64 -46.98 -5.32
N THR A 117 13.31 -47.15 -5.34
CA THR A 117 12.63 -48.04 -4.38
C THR A 117 12.98 -49.52 -4.53
N ASN A 118 13.47 -49.97 -5.68
CA ASN A 118 13.93 -51.35 -5.85
C ASN A 118 15.29 -51.58 -5.15
N GLN A 119 16.16 -50.57 -5.14
CA GLN A 119 17.46 -50.62 -4.48
C GLN A 119 17.36 -50.48 -2.95
N LEU A 120 16.34 -49.78 -2.45
CA LEU A 120 16.05 -49.65 -1.01
C LEU A 120 15.84 -50.99 -0.30
N LEU A 121 15.34 -52.00 -1.02
CA LEU A 121 15.10 -53.35 -0.49
C LEU A 121 16.39 -54.10 -0.08
N VAL A 122 17.57 -53.60 -0.47
CA VAL A 122 18.85 -54.30 -0.27
C VAL A 122 19.79 -53.55 0.70
N SER A 123 19.66 -52.22 0.85
CA SER A 123 20.68 -51.38 1.48
C SER A 123 20.42 -50.99 2.95
N ILE A 124 19.19 -51.08 3.46
CA ILE A 124 18.83 -50.65 4.82
C ILE A 124 18.48 -51.88 5.67
N ILE A 125 19.50 -52.62 6.11
CA ILE A 125 19.32 -53.83 6.90
C ILE A 125 18.83 -53.47 8.32
N ARG A 126 17.53 -53.64 8.57
CA ARG A 126 17.04 -54.17 9.85
C ARG A 126 16.72 -55.66 9.65
N PRO A 127 16.87 -56.53 10.69
CA PRO A 127 16.60 -57.97 10.56
C PRO A 127 15.13 -58.37 10.32
N ASN A 128 14.22 -57.40 10.23
CA ASN A 128 12.78 -57.63 10.19
C ASN A 128 12.24 -57.13 8.85
N ASN A 129 11.63 -58.01 8.06
CA ASN A 129 11.10 -57.84 6.70
C ASN A 129 10.14 -56.64 6.47
N TYR A 130 10.59 -55.39 6.66
CA TYR A 130 9.80 -54.18 6.38
C TYR A 130 10.11 -53.64 4.99
N THR A 131 9.06 -53.20 4.28
CA THR A 131 9.17 -52.49 2.99
C THR A 131 9.18 -50.99 3.24
N TYR A 132 10.11 -50.26 2.63
CA TYR A 132 10.24 -48.81 2.72
C TYR A 132 9.88 -48.13 1.40
N ALA A 133 9.27 -46.95 1.49
CA ALA A 133 9.01 -46.03 0.38
C ALA A 133 9.63 -44.67 0.67
N PHE A 134 9.85 -43.85 -0.37
CA PHE A 134 10.32 -42.49 -0.18
C PHE A 134 9.24 -41.61 0.41
N ASP A 135 9.64 -40.79 1.38
CA ASP A 135 8.84 -39.68 1.82
C ASP A 135 9.17 -38.44 0.97
N THR A 136 8.29 -38.12 0.04
CA THR A 136 8.56 -37.08 -0.97
C THR A 136 8.42 -35.66 -0.45
N ASP A 137 8.11 -35.48 0.84
CA ASP A 137 7.86 -34.16 1.43
C ASP A 137 9.14 -33.38 1.72
N ARG A 138 10.32 -34.02 1.76
CA ARG A 138 11.57 -33.32 2.08
C ARG A 138 12.82 -34.04 1.54
N VAL A 139 13.66 -33.29 0.85
CA VAL A 139 15.02 -33.66 0.43
C VAL A 139 15.93 -32.47 0.66
N ASP A 140 17.20 -32.73 0.95
CA ASP A 140 18.21 -31.69 1.15
C ASP A 140 19.55 -32.15 0.56
N ILE A 141 20.40 -31.22 0.17
CA ILE A 141 21.73 -31.49 -0.41
C ILE A 141 22.73 -30.47 0.12
N ASN A 142 23.89 -30.95 0.54
CA ASN A 142 24.98 -30.07 0.95
C ASN A 142 25.97 -29.79 -0.19
N ASN A 143 26.96 -28.93 0.06
CA ASN A 143 27.96 -28.54 -0.94
C ASN A 143 28.99 -29.63 -1.27
N ASN A 144 28.95 -30.77 -0.56
CA ASN A 144 29.77 -31.95 -0.81
C ASN A 144 28.98 -33.06 -1.55
N ASP A 145 27.82 -32.72 -2.11
CA ASP A 145 26.89 -33.63 -2.82
C ASP A 145 26.33 -34.77 -1.94
N THR A 146 26.38 -34.63 -0.61
CA THR A 146 25.67 -35.52 0.30
C THR A 146 24.20 -35.13 0.33
N VAL A 147 23.33 -36.09 0.06
CA VAL A 147 21.87 -35.89 0.02
C VAL A 147 21.23 -36.50 1.26
N ALA A 148 20.44 -35.72 2.01
CA ALA A 148 19.62 -36.19 3.11
C ALA A 148 18.16 -36.38 2.66
N PHE A 149 17.55 -37.48 3.08
CA PHE A 149 16.18 -37.85 2.70
C PHE A 149 15.46 -38.64 3.79
N ARG A 150 14.13 -38.69 3.68
CA ARG A 150 13.28 -39.47 4.59
C ARG A 150 12.60 -40.65 3.87
N LEU A 151 12.40 -41.73 4.62
CA LEU A 151 11.69 -42.93 4.18
C LEU A 151 10.53 -43.25 5.13
N VAL A 152 9.48 -43.87 4.60
CA VAL A 152 8.32 -44.39 5.34
C VAL A 152 8.21 -45.90 5.15
N GLY A 153 8.18 -46.66 6.24
CA GLY A 153 8.05 -48.10 6.27
C GLY A 153 6.60 -48.59 6.46
N SER A 154 6.35 -49.89 6.21
CA SER A 154 5.02 -50.53 6.27
C SER A 154 4.32 -50.54 7.64
N GLN A 155 5.01 -50.15 8.72
CA GLN A 155 4.42 -49.89 10.04
C GLN A 155 4.55 -48.43 10.48
N TRP A 156 4.58 -47.48 9.53
CA TRP A 156 4.84 -46.06 9.80
C TRP A 156 6.22 -45.79 10.43
N ASP A 157 7.17 -46.70 10.20
CA ASP A 157 8.58 -46.48 10.55
C ASP A 157 9.11 -45.32 9.72
N LEU A 158 9.62 -44.28 10.37
CA LEU A 158 10.28 -43.17 9.69
C LEU A 158 11.79 -43.32 9.83
N VAL A 159 12.49 -43.17 8.72
CA VAL A 159 13.96 -43.23 8.69
C VAL A 159 14.47 -41.97 8.04
N ILE A 160 15.43 -41.32 8.69
CA ILE A 160 16.24 -40.26 8.08
C ILE A 160 17.55 -40.94 7.67
N ALA A 161 17.92 -40.76 6.41
CA ALA A 161 19.12 -41.33 5.83
C ALA A 161 19.87 -40.27 5.00
N THR A 162 21.15 -40.50 4.82
CA THR A 162 21.97 -39.77 3.86
C THR A 162 22.50 -40.70 2.79
N ILE A 163 22.73 -40.18 1.60
CA ILE A 163 23.44 -40.87 0.52
C ILE A 163 24.59 -39.99 0.04
N SER A 164 25.78 -40.55 0.02
CA SER A 164 26.97 -39.94 -0.57
C SER A 164 27.85 -41.01 -1.20
N ASN A 165 28.41 -40.75 -2.38
CA ASN A 165 29.22 -41.72 -3.13
C ASN A 165 28.55 -43.11 -3.26
N SER A 166 27.27 -43.14 -3.61
CA SER A 166 26.43 -44.35 -3.72
C SER A 166 26.28 -45.16 -2.41
N THR A 167 26.71 -44.62 -1.28
CA THR A 167 26.63 -45.27 0.03
C THR A 167 25.50 -44.65 0.83
N VAL A 168 24.51 -45.46 1.22
CA VAL A 168 23.41 -45.04 2.08
C VAL A 168 23.81 -45.23 3.55
N LYS A 169 23.65 -44.20 4.37
CA LYS A 169 23.86 -44.24 5.82
C LYS A 169 22.55 -43.91 6.53
N THR A 170 22.19 -44.72 7.53
CA THR A 170 21.06 -44.42 8.41
C THR A 170 21.47 -43.40 9.46
N VAL A 171 20.76 -42.29 9.55
CA VAL A 171 21.01 -41.21 10.53
C VAL A 171 20.19 -41.43 11.79
N ALA A 172 18.89 -41.66 11.60
CA ALA A 172 17.94 -41.83 12.69
C ALA A 172 16.77 -42.70 12.25
N THR A 173 16.23 -43.46 13.21
CA THR A 173 15.06 -44.30 13.01
C THR A 173 14.00 -44.00 14.06
N GLY A 174 12.75 -43.93 13.65
CA GLY A 174 11.57 -43.90 14.50
C GLY A 174 10.69 -45.13 14.25
N PHE A 175 10.09 -45.67 15.32
CA PHE A 175 9.19 -46.83 15.28
C PHE A 175 7.81 -46.41 15.81
N ALA A 176 6.74 -46.72 15.08
CA ALA A 176 5.36 -46.38 15.48
C ALA A 176 4.69 -47.48 16.35
N GLY A 177 5.43 -47.98 17.36
CA GLY A 177 4.97 -49.03 18.29
C GLY A 177 4.34 -48.53 19.60
N ARG A 178 4.17 -49.45 20.57
CA ARG A 178 3.60 -49.19 21.92
C ARG A 178 4.32 -48.09 22.73
N ASP A 179 5.57 -47.77 22.38
CA ASP A 179 6.30 -46.56 22.74
C ASP A 179 6.73 -45.85 21.46
N SER A 180 5.85 -45.03 20.87
CA SER A 180 6.11 -44.46 19.55
C SER A 180 7.17 -43.35 19.63
N ASN A 181 8.28 -43.57 18.91
CA ASN A 181 9.30 -42.56 18.67
C ASN A 181 9.24 -42.22 17.18
N ILE A 182 8.79 -41.03 16.82
CA ILE A 182 8.58 -40.63 15.42
C ILE A 182 9.65 -39.60 15.07
N VAL A 183 10.50 -39.88 14.09
CA VAL A 183 11.43 -38.88 13.52
C VAL A 183 10.72 -38.17 12.38
N THR A 184 10.65 -36.85 12.42
CA THR A 184 9.86 -36.09 11.44
C THR A 184 10.76 -35.30 10.51
N ASN A 185 11.11 -34.09 10.92
CA ASN A 185 11.75 -33.11 10.06
C ASN A 185 13.29 -33.17 10.21
N PHE A 186 14.05 -32.72 9.20
CA PHE A 186 15.52 -32.76 9.21
C PHE A 186 16.19 -31.63 8.43
N ASP A 187 17.43 -31.28 8.73
CA ASP A 187 18.21 -30.28 8.00
C ASP A 187 19.68 -30.70 7.99
N LEU A 188 20.39 -30.47 6.87
CA LEU A 188 21.76 -30.96 6.63
C LEU A 188 22.72 -29.77 6.43
N ASN A 189 23.89 -29.83 7.05
CA ASN A 189 24.98 -28.89 6.77
C ASN A 189 26.14 -29.53 5.96
N ASP A 190 27.12 -28.71 5.58
CA ASP A 190 28.29 -29.15 4.80
C ASP A 190 29.26 -30.03 5.59
N LEU A 191 29.15 -30.05 6.93
CA LEU A 191 29.89 -30.94 7.82
C LEU A 191 29.26 -32.35 7.92
N GLU A 192 28.24 -32.64 7.09
CA GLU A 192 27.43 -33.87 7.11
C GLU A 192 26.67 -34.08 8.44
N GLU A 193 26.43 -33.00 9.18
CA GLU A 193 25.65 -33.05 10.41
C GLU A 193 24.17 -32.92 10.07
N VAL A 194 23.35 -33.78 10.66
CA VAL A 194 21.91 -33.80 10.43
C VAL A 194 21.19 -33.42 11.70
N ALA A 195 20.60 -32.23 11.71
CA ALA A 195 19.64 -31.83 12.74
C ALA A 195 18.29 -32.49 12.44
N TYR A 196 17.60 -33.00 13.45
CA TYR A 196 16.28 -33.61 13.25
C TYR A 196 15.40 -33.56 14.50
N LEU A 197 14.08 -33.63 14.29
CA LEU A 197 13.09 -33.66 15.37
C LEU A 197 12.64 -35.10 15.65
N ARG A 198 12.63 -35.49 16.93
CA ARG A 198 12.03 -36.73 17.43
C ARG A 198 10.85 -36.42 18.35
N LEU A 199 9.72 -37.06 18.09
CA LEU A 199 8.55 -37.07 18.96
C LEU A 199 8.56 -38.37 19.76
N SER A 200 8.33 -38.30 21.08
CA SER A 200 8.26 -39.46 21.96
C SER A 200 6.92 -39.47 22.72
N THR A 201 6.18 -40.57 22.63
CA THR A 201 4.91 -40.78 23.35
C THR A 201 5.08 -41.91 24.38
N PRO A 202 5.35 -41.63 25.68
CA PRO A 202 5.47 -42.69 26.68
C PRO A 202 4.10 -43.26 27.06
N PHE A 203 3.97 -44.59 27.15
CA PHE A 203 2.73 -45.29 27.51
C PHE A 203 2.11 -44.90 28.87
N LEU A 204 2.90 -44.30 29.78
CA LEU A 204 2.49 -43.95 31.15
C LEU A 204 2.45 -42.43 31.43
N SER A 205 2.63 -41.60 30.39
CA SER A 205 2.60 -40.14 30.51
C SER A 205 1.60 -39.57 29.51
N PRO A 206 0.62 -38.73 29.93
CA PRO A 206 -0.26 -38.03 29.00
C PRO A 206 0.48 -36.97 28.16
N PHE A 207 1.78 -36.78 28.37
CA PHE A 207 2.59 -35.76 27.70
C PHE A 207 3.40 -36.37 26.55
N GLU A 208 3.12 -35.93 25.33
CA GLU A 208 4.05 -36.12 24.21
C GLU A 208 5.25 -35.18 24.40
N SER A 209 6.47 -35.68 24.19
CA SER A 209 7.69 -34.86 24.28
C SER A 209 8.34 -34.75 22.91
N GLN A 210 8.89 -33.57 22.61
CA GLN A 210 9.67 -33.32 21.41
C GLN A 210 11.13 -33.10 21.79
N ARG A 211 12.04 -33.68 21.02
CA ARG A 211 13.48 -33.49 21.17
C ARG A 211 14.04 -33.05 19.83
N LEU A 212 14.73 -31.90 19.83
CA LEU A 212 15.57 -31.47 18.72
C LEU A 212 16.94 -32.10 18.93
N LEU A 213 17.39 -32.88 17.96
CA LEU A 213 18.64 -33.63 18.02
C LEU A 213 19.54 -33.26 16.86
N ILE A 214 20.82 -33.60 17.01
CA ILE A 214 21.82 -33.52 15.95
C ILE A 214 22.59 -34.83 15.88
N ASN A 215 22.75 -35.37 14.67
CA ASN A 215 23.68 -36.47 14.40
C ASN A 215 24.99 -35.88 13.85
N ARG A 216 26.09 -36.11 14.54
CA ARG A 216 27.44 -35.67 14.17
C ARG A 216 28.40 -36.82 14.40
N ALA A 217 29.23 -37.15 13.40
CA ALA A 217 30.17 -38.26 13.46
C ALA A 217 29.52 -39.58 13.92
N ASN A 218 28.30 -39.87 13.45
CA ASN A 218 27.49 -41.04 13.82
C ASN A 218 27.08 -41.10 15.31
N GLN A 219 27.16 -39.99 16.04
CA GLN A 219 26.68 -39.86 17.40
C GLN A 219 25.51 -38.89 17.47
N THR A 220 24.53 -39.19 18.32
CA THR A 220 23.32 -38.38 18.51
C THR A 220 23.40 -37.57 19.79
N PHE A 221 23.20 -36.26 19.69
CA PHE A 221 23.13 -35.34 20.82
C PHE A 221 21.75 -34.70 20.90
N THR A 222 21.23 -34.47 22.11
CA THR A 222 19.99 -33.71 22.32
C THR A 222 20.34 -32.24 22.51
N LEU A 223 19.79 -31.37 21.65
CA LEU A 223 20.01 -29.92 21.69
C LEU A 223 18.94 -29.21 22.52
N ALA A 224 17.67 -29.56 22.31
CA ALA A 224 16.55 -28.99 23.03
C ALA A 224 15.46 -30.02 23.27
N SER A 225 14.64 -29.80 24.30
CA SER A 225 13.47 -30.62 24.62
C SER A 225 12.26 -29.71 24.89
N ALA A 226 11.08 -30.14 24.45
CA ALA A 226 9.81 -29.44 24.66
C ALA A 226 8.71 -30.44 25.03
N CYS A 227 7.72 -29.99 25.81
CA CYS A 227 6.50 -30.76 26.07
C CYS A 227 5.37 -30.31 25.14
N ARG A 228 4.54 -31.24 24.67
CA ARG A 228 3.35 -30.94 23.89
C ARG A 228 2.17 -30.70 24.84
N GLY A 229 1.56 -29.51 24.76
CA GLY A 229 0.41 -29.09 25.58
C GLY A 229 0.75 -28.10 26.69
N ASN A 230 -0.26 -27.51 27.33
CA ASN A 230 -0.13 -26.43 28.35
C ASN A 230 0.40 -26.89 29.73
N SER A 231 1.02 -28.07 29.83
CA SER A 231 1.39 -28.67 31.12
C SER A 231 2.90 -28.77 31.28
N LEU A 232 3.39 -28.36 32.45
CA LEU A 232 4.81 -28.42 32.84
C LEU A 232 5.25 -29.89 32.89
N CYS A 233 6.36 -30.23 32.22
CA CYS A 233 6.98 -31.54 32.29
C CYS A 233 7.34 -31.83 33.77
N GLY A 234 6.77 -32.90 34.35
CA GLY A 234 7.08 -33.29 35.72
C GLY A 234 8.54 -33.77 35.86
N GLY A 235 9.34 -33.05 36.64
CA GLY A 235 10.57 -33.55 37.24
C GLY A 235 11.88 -32.95 36.70
N SER A 236 12.63 -32.33 37.64
CA SER A 236 13.95 -31.70 37.51
C SER A 236 14.02 -30.34 36.82
N VAL A 237 14.13 -29.35 37.70
CA VAL A 237 14.54 -27.96 37.46
C VAL A 237 15.76 -27.92 36.54
N ILE A 238 15.55 -27.48 35.30
CA ILE A 238 16.61 -26.92 34.44
C ILE A 238 16.28 -25.42 34.34
N PRO A 239 17.23 -24.49 34.54
CA PRO A 239 16.93 -23.06 34.69
C PRO A 239 16.56 -22.33 33.38
N PHE A 240 16.04 -23.04 32.37
CA PHE A 240 15.83 -22.51 31.02
C PHE A 240 14.36 -22.59 30.57
N VAL A 241 14.01 -21.65 29.69
CA VAL A 241 12.69 -21.42 29.08
C VAL A 241 11.92 -22.72 28.85
N THR A 242 10.71 -22.84 29.40
CA THR A 242 9.83 -23.97 29.12
C THR A 242 9.31 -23.87 27.69
N LEU A 243 9.90 -24.63 26.78
CA LEU A 243 9.50 -24.73 25.38
C LEU A 243 8.27 -25.62 25.22
N LEU A 244 7.33 -25.18 24.39
CA LEU A 244 6.20 -25.94 23.88
C LEU A 244 6.32 -26.02 22.35
N ASN A 245 6.10 -27.19 21.74
CA ASN A 245 6.06 -27.37 20.28
C ASN A 245 7.21 -26.69 19.49
N ILE A 246 8.32 -27.39 19.29
CA ILE A 246 9.36 -27.05 18.32
C ILE A 246 8.80 -27.19 16.90
N GLY A 247 8.93 -26.12 16.11
CA GLY A 247 8.51 -26.01 14.72
C GLY A 247 9.67 -26.14 13.74
N THR A 248 9.78 -25.18 12.82
CA THR A 248 10.90 -25.07 11.85
C THR A 248 12.22 -24.93 12.58
N PHE A 249 13.25 -25.61 12.09
CA PHE A 249 14.64 -25.46 12.53
C PHE A 249 15.58 -25.54 11.32
N LYS A 250 16.75 -24.95 11.47
CA LYS A 250 17.83 -24.93 10.49
C LYS A 250 19.19 -25.06 11.17
N ILE A 251 20.12 -25.75 10.52
CA ILE A 251 21.50 -25.90 10.98
C ILE A 251 22.44 -25.16 10.04
N ASN A 252 23.39 -24.40 10.60
CA ASN A 252 24.44 -23.77 9.81
C ASN A 252 25.75 -24.57 9.83
N ASN A 253 26.73 -24.17 9.02
CA ASN A 253 28.05 -24.80 8.94
C ASN A 253 28.94 -24.61 10.18
N GLN A 254 28.50 -23.82 11.17
CA GLN A 254 29.15 -23.76 12.49
C GLN A 254 28.58 -24.80 13.46
N GLY A 255 27.56 -25.56 13.03
CA GLY A 255 26.85 -26.53 13.85
C GLY A 255 25.92 -25.90 14.89
N GLN A 256 25.58 -24.61 14.71
CA GLN A 256 24.54 -23.94 15.48
C GLN A 256 23.18 -24.26 14.87
N VAL A 257 22.19 -24.57 15.71
CA VAL A 257 20.83 -24.85 15.28
C VAL A 257 19.92 -23.73 15.74
N THR A 258 19.30 -23.05 14.77
CA THR A 258 18.26 -22.04 15.00
C THR A 258 16.91 -22.69 14.81
N PHE A 259 15.96 -22.45 15.71
CA PHE A 259 14.65 -23.09 15.66
C PHE A 259 13.54 -22.21 16.20
N SER A 260 12.31 -22.49 15.76
CA SER A 260 11.10 -21.86 16.29
C SER A 260 10.43 -22.77 17.31
N ALA A 261 9.90 -22.18 18.38
CA ALA A 261 9.09 -22.90 19.37
C ALA A 261 8.08 -21.96 20.05
N SER A 262 6.95 -22.49 20.49
CA SER A 262 5.99 -21.75 21.34
C SER A 262 6.36 -21.84 22.83
N SER A 263 5.80 -20.97 23.67
CA SER A 263 5.84 -21.11 25.14
C SER A 263 4.42 -21.07 25.71
N VAL A 264 4.24 -21.47 26.98
CA VAL A 264 2.90 -21.53 27.62
C VAL A 264 2.21 -20.16 27.52
N GLY A 265 1.12 -20.07 26.75
CA GLY A 265 0.33 -18.85 26.58
C GLY A 265 0.82 -17.86 25.50
N SER A 266 1.73 -18.24 24.60
CA SER A 266 2.32 -17.32 23.61
C SER A 266 2.31 -17.83 22.15
N SER A 267 2.61 -16.91 21.23
CA SER A 267 2.97 -17.18 19.83
C SER A 267 4.36 -17.82 19.68
N SER A 268 4.62 -18.44 18.53
CA SER A 268 5.95 -18.97 18.16
C SER A 268 7.05 -17.91 18.34
N SER A 269 8.22 -18.29 18.83
CA SER A 269 9.41 -17.46 19.00
C SER A 269 10.64 -18.16 18.43
N VAL A 270 11.67 -17.40 18.04
CA VAL A 270 12.92 -17.94 17.48
C VAL A 270 13.99 -18.06 18.56
N PHE A 271 14.65 -19.22 18.59
CA PHE A 271 15.70 -19.58 19.51
C PHE A 271 16.93 -20.09 18.76
N THR A 272 18.09 -20.05 19.40
CA THR A 272 19.31 -20.70 18.91
C THR A 272 19.93 -21.58 19.99
N VAL A 273 20.65 -22.62 19.57
CA VAL A 273 21.38 -23.53 20.44
C VAL A 273 22.63 -24.07 19.75
N SER A 274 23.71 -24.16 20.52
CA SER A 274 25.00 -24.74 20.12
C SER A 274 25.35 -25.86 21.10
N ASN A 275 26.21 -26.81 20.71
CA ASN A 275 26.53 -28.04 21.47
C ASN A 275 26.92 -27.86 22.96
N SER A 276 27.31 -26.66 23.39
CA SER A 276 27.74 -26.36 24.76
C SER A 276 27.05 -25.13 25.36
N SER A 277 26.12 -24.51 24.64
CA SER A 277 25.46 -23.27 25.05
C SER A 277 24.00 -23.54 25.42
N PRO A 278 23.46 -22.85 26.43
CA PRO A 278 22.04 -22.93 26.70
C PRO A 278 21.22 -22.41 25.52
N VAL A 279 20.00 -22.91 25.39
CA VAL A 279 19.01 -22.37 24.44
C VAL A 279 18.83 -20.87 24.72
N THR A 280 19.03 -20.05 23.70
CA THR A 280 18.94 -18.59 23.78
C THR A 280 17.73 -18.11 22.98
N LEU A 281 16.89 -17.26 23.58
CA LEU A 281 15.80 -16.57 22.88
C LEU A 281 16.42 -15.47 22.00
N ILE A 282 16.14 -15.53 20.70
CA ILE A 282 16.62 -14.57 19.71
C ILE A 282 15.55 -13.53 19.43
N GLU A 283 14.36 -13.97 19.03
CA GLU A 283 13.27 -13.06 18.66
C GLU A 283 11.92 -13.59 19.18
N PRO A 284 11.26 -12.87 20.10
CA PRO A 284 9.95 -13.25 20.57
C PRO A 284 8.86 -13.00 19.51
N ASN A 285 7.83 -13.85 19.49
CA ASN A 285 6.67 -13.71 18.59
C ASN A 285 7.03 -13.72 17.09
N ALA A 286 7.99 -14.57 16.72
CA ALA A 286 8.50 -14.75 15.37
C ALA A 286 8.57 -16.25 15.00
N SER A 287 8.41 -16.54 13.71
CA SER A 287 8.57 -17.88 13.14
C SER A 287 9.78 -17.92 12.23
N LEU A 288 10.67 -18.88 12.44
CA LEU A 288 11.87 -19.06 11.62
C LEU A 288 11.50 -19.40 10.18
N LEU A 289 12.14 -18.73 9.21
CA LEU A 289 12.07 -19.05 7.79
C LEU A 289 13.34 -19.76 7.34
N ASP A 290 14.50 -19.14 7.59
CA ASP A 290 15.80 -19.68 7.15
C ASP A 290 16.99 -19.08 7.92
N VAL A 291 18.19 -19.67 7.79
CA VAL A 291 19.45 -19.18 8.36
C VAL A 291 20.61 -19.43 7.40
N ASN A 292 21.55 -18.49 7.28
CA ASN A 292 22.78 -18.69 6.52
C ASN A 292 23.97 -19.09 7.42
N ASP A 293 25.12 -19.38 6.81
CA ASP A 293 26.34 -19.78 7.53
C ASP A 293 27.03 -18.65 8.29
N ASN A 294 26.69 -17.40 7.95
CA ASN A 294 27.12 -16.23 8.72
C ASN A 294 26.32 -16.10 10.04
N GLY A 295 25.25 -16.88 10.22
CA GLY A 295 24.35 -16.80 11.36
C GLY A 295 23.23 -15.76 11.20
N ASP A 296 23.08 -15.13 10.03
CA ASP A 296 21.97 -14.22 9.78
C ASP A 296 20.65 -15.00 9.73
N ILE A 297 19.64 -14.49 10.45
CA ILE A 297 18.39 -15.19 10.67
C ILE A 297 17.27 -14.49 9.93
N LEU A 298 16.60 -15.23 9.04
CA LEU A 298 15.40 -14.78 8.35
C LEU A 298 14.16 -15.32 9.08
N PHE A 299 13.25 -14.44 9.45
CA PHE A 299 12.05 -14.83 10.21
C PHE A 299 10.81 -14.04 9.78
N LEU A 300 9.65 -14.67 9.98
CA LEU A 300 8.34 -14.05 9.83
C LEU A 300 7.89 -13.51 11.19
N LYS A 301 7.62 -12.21 11.29
CA LYS A 301 7.02 -11.60 12.49
C LYS A 301 5.52 -11.38 12.25
N GLY A 302 4.68 -12.06 13.04
CA GLY A 302 3.25 -12.18 12.72
C GLY A 302 3.02 -12.89 11.38
N THR A 303 2.06 -12.41 10.57
CA THR A 303 1.80 -12.89 9.20
C THR A 303 2.22 -11.88 8.12
N ASN A 304 2.74 -10.73 8.52
CA ASN A 304 2.77 -9.53 7.67
C ASN A 304 4.18 -9.02 7.37
N PHE A 305 5.22 -9.58 8.00
CA PHE A 305 6.59 -9.05 7.92
C PHE A 305 7.61 -10.19 7.76
N ILE A 306 8.38 -10.18 6.66
CA ILE A 306 9.64 -10.92 6.58
C ILE A 306 10.76 -9.98 7.04
N ARG A 307 11.50 -10.42 8.04
CA ARG A 307 12.57 -9.65 8.68
C ARG A 307 13.86 -10.43 8.71
N LEU A 308 14.96 -9.69 8.59
CA LEU A 308 16.32 -10.19 8.68
C LEU A 308 16.97 -9.64 9.95
N LEU A 309 17.42 -10.54 10.82
CA LEU A 309 18.34 -10.23 11.92
C LEU A 309 19.76 -10.53 11.45
N LYS A 310 20.62 -9.51 11.42
CA LYS A 310 22.05 -9.69 11.11
C LYS A 310 22.81 -10.09 12.37
N SER A 311 23.47 -11.25 12.34
CA SER A 311 24.15 -11.79 13.54
C SER A 311 25.33 -10.94 14.00
N ALA A 312 25.98 -10.21 13.09
CA ALA A 312 27.17 -9.42 13.42
C ALA A 312 26.85 -8.12 14.19
N SER A 313 25.62 -7.59 14.06
CA SER A 313 25.23 -6.28 14.61
C SER A 313 24.00 -6.33 15.51
N ASP A 314 23.35 -7.48 15.66
CA ASP A 314 22.01 -7.63 16.26
C ASP A 314 20.96 -6.70 15.64
N GLU A 315 21.21 -6.22 14.42
CA GLU A 315 20.32 -5.31 13.71
C GLU A 315 19.16 -6.09 13.08
N VAL A 316 17.94 -5.73 13.45
CA VAL A 316 16.72 -6.24 12.82
C VAL A 316 16.25 -5.26 11.75
N SER A 317 16.20 -5.76 10.51
CA SER A 317 15.78 -5.02 9.33
C SER A 317 14.53 -5.65 8.71
N THR A 318 13.60 -4.84 8.21
CA THR A 318 12.43 -5.36 7.48
C THR A 318 12.80 -5.51 6.02
N ILE A 319 12.63 -6.71 5.46
CA ILE A 319 12.95 -6.97 4.05
C ILE A 319 11.71 -6.70 3.19
N VAL A 320 10.56 -7.21 3.60
CA VAL A 320 9.29 -7.03 2.91
C VAL A 320 8.12 -7.12 3.91
N ASP A 321 7.04 -6.38 3.63
CA ASP A 321 5.82 -6.40 4.44
C ASP A 321 4.54 -6.39 3.57
N THR A 322 3.38 -6.64 4.20
CA THR A 322 2.07 -6.65 3.52
C THR A 322 1.33 -5.30 3.54
N SER A 323 2.00 -4.21 3.95
CA SER A 323 1.44 -2.86 3.91
C SER A 323 1.73 -2.13 2.59
N GLY A 324 2.64 -2.70 1.78
CA GLY A 324 2.93 -2.27 0.41
C GLY A 324 2.31 -3.20 -0.64
N SER A 325 3.11 -3.57 -1.64
CA SER A 325 2.65 -4.24 -2.87
C SER A 325 2.22 -5.70 -2.72
N PHE A 326 2.44 -6.32 -1.56
CA PHE A 326 2.11 -7.72 -1.29
C PHE A 326 0.98 -7.85 -0.28
N SER A 327 0.09 -8.82 -0.49
CA SER A 327 -1.05 -9.10 0.39
C SER A 327 -0.82 -10.34 1.27
N GLN A 328 0.11 -11.21 0.85
CA GLN A 328 0.50 -12.42 1.56
C GLN A 328 2.00 -12.67 1.33
N LEU A 329 2.68 -13.12 2.38
CA LEU A 329 4.07 -13.55 2.34
C LEU A 329 4.14 -15.05 2.67
N GLY A 330 5.11 -15.76 2.11
CA GLY A 330 5.28 -17.20 2.26
C GLY A 330 6.71 -17.61 2.61
N ASN A 331 7.11 -18.78 2.11
CA ASN A 331 8.46 -19.32 2.29
C ASN A 331 9.51 -18.33 1.79
N ALA A 332 10.64 -18.27 2.49
CA ALA A 332 11.78 -17.46 2.12
C ALA A 332 13.09 -18.20 2.42
N ALA A 333 14.15 -17.86 1.70
CA ALA A 333 15.49 -18.40 1.83
C ALA A 333 16.52 -17.27 1.91
N ILE A 334 17.65 -17.48 2.57
CA ILE A 334 18.79 -16.56 2.59
C ILE A 334 20.09 -17.31 2.30
N ASN A 335 20.95 -16.74 1.46
CA ASN A 335 22.28 -17.28 1.19
C ASN A 335 23.40 -16.56 1.97
N ASN A 336 24.64 -17.03 1.86
CA ASN A 336 25.81 -16.49 2.55
C ASN A 336 26.27 -15.13 2.01
N GLN A 337 25.78 -14.68 0.86
CA GLN A 337 25.95 -13.28 0.40
C GLN A 337 24.87 -12.34 0.93
N GLY A 338 23.87 -12.86 1.65
CA GLY A 338 22.72 -12.09 2.11
C GLY A 338 21.66 -11.85 1.04
N ASN A 339 21.70 -12.57 -0.10
CA ASN A 339 20.58 -12.56 -1.04
C ASN A 339 19.42 -13.36 -0.46
N ILE A 340 18.22 -12.80 -0.55
CA ILE A 340 16.97 -13.43 -0.10
C ILE A 340 16.06 -13.70 -1.30
N ALA A 341 15.43 -14.86 -1.34
CA ALA A 341 14.32 -15.14 -2.24
C ALA A 341 13.10 -15.53 -1.42
N PHE A 342 11.91 -15.07 -1.80
CA PHE A 342 10.68 -15.37 -1.06
C PHE A 342 9.47 -15.48 -1.97
N THR A 343 8.45 -16.18 -1.49
CA THR A 343 7.13 -16.25 -2.16
C THR A 343 6.18 -15.21 -1.61
N ALA A 344 5.41 -14.59 -2.50
CA ALA A 344 4.39 -13.62 -2.11
C ALA A 344 3.21 -13.59 -3.10
N THR A 345 2.09 -13.01 -2.65
CA THR A 345 0.92 -12.70 -3.48
C THR A 345 0.83 -11.18 -3.66
N VAL A 346 0.84 -10.70 -4.90
CA VAL A 346 0.74 -9.27 -5.22
C VAL A 346 -0.67 -8.76 -4.92
N SER A 347 -0.80 -7.66 -4.18
CA SER A 347 -2.08 -7.17 -3.63
C SER A 347 -3.15 -6.87 -4.68
N ASN A 348 -2.77 -6.22 -5.79
CA ASN A 348 -3.73 -5.71 -6.78
C ASN A 348 -4.09 -6.71 -7.87
N THR A 349 -3.18 -7.64 -8.19
CA THR A 349 -3.36 -8.62 -9.26
C THR A 349 -3.71 -10.01 -8.73
N GLY A 350 -3.39 -10.30 -7.47
CA GLY A 350 -3.49 -11.65 -6.91
C GLY A 350 -2.44 -12.62 -7.46
N GLU A 351 -1.48 -12.14 -8.26
CA GLU A 351 -0.40 -12.96 -8.81
C GLU A 351 0.46 -13.53 -7.69
N LYS A 352 0.68 -14.84 -7.73
CA LYS A 352 1.60 -15.52 -6.80
C LYS A 352 2.94 -15.71 -7.50
N GLY A 353 4.03 -15.33 -6.84
CA GLY A 353 5.36 -15.41 -7.45
C GLY A 353 6.50 -15.62 -6.46
N ILE A 354 7.70 -15.72 -7.02
CA ILE A 354 8.98 -15.71 -6.32
C ILE A 354 9.63 -14.34 -6.59
N PHE A 355 10.08 -13.69 -5.53
CA PHE A 355 10.62 -12.33 -5.54
C PHE A 355 11.92 -12.26 -4.75
N THR A 356 12.77 -11.29 -5.07
CA THR A 356 14.02 -11.00 -4.36
C THR A 356 13.97 -9.66 -3.61
N GLY A 357 12.82 -9.01 -3.49
CA GLY A 357 12.70 -7.69 -2.87
C GLY A 357 11.27 -7.13 -2.87
N ALA A 358 11.11 -5.91 -2.36
CA ALA A 358 9.82 -5.30 -2.08
C ALA A 358 9.07 -4.77 -3.32
N ASP A 359 9.75 -4.56 -4.45
CA ASP A 359 9.16 -4.10 -5.70
C ASP A 359 8.72 -5.31 -6.55
N PRO A 360 7.41 -5.54 -6.74
CA PRO A 360 6.91 -6.72 -7.47
C PRO A 360 7.19 -6.69 -8.98
N VAL A 361 7.71 -5.59 -9.52
CA VAL A 361 8.11 -5.46 -10.93
C VAL A 361 9.61 -5.63 -11.06
N ALA A 362 10.39 -4.87 -10.30
CA ALA A 362 11.86 -4.90 -10.39
C ALA A 362 12.46 -6.17 -9.77
N ASP A 363 11.85 -6.68 -8.69
CA ASP A 363 12.39 -7.80 -7.90
C ASP A 363 11.72 -9.14 -8.24
N LYS A 364 10.92 -9.19 -9.31
CA LYS A 364 10.26 -10.42 -9.73
C LYS A 364 11.26 -11.38 -10.36
N VAL A 365 11.32 -12.60 -9.79
CA VAL A 365 11.97 -13.74 -10.43
C VAL A 365 11.01 -14.35 -11.43
N ILE A 366 9.85 -14.82 -10.95
CA ILE A 366 8.79 -15.42 -11.77
C ILE A 366 7.46 -15.44 -11.01
N ALA A 367 6.35 -15.22 -11.71
CA ALA A 367 5.00 -15.27 -11.14
C ALA A 367 4.01 -16.05 -12.02
N THR A 368 2.88 -16.43 -11.45
CA THR A 368 1.73 -16.97 -12.20
C THR A 368 1.31 -15.98 -13.29
N GLY A 369 1.06 -16.47 -14.50
CA GLY A 369 0.80 -15.64 -15.68
C GLY A 369 2.04 -15.37 -16.55
N ASP A 370 3.26 -15.50 -16.00
CA ASP A 370 4.48 -15.37 -16.80
C ASP A 370 4.65 -16.55 -17.77
N THR A 371 5.37 -16.32 -18.87
CA THR A 371 5.72 -17.38 -19.83
C THR A 371 7.00 -18.09 -19.39
N LEU A 372 6.98 -19.42 -19.31
CA LEU A 372 8.12 -20.29 -19.01
C LEU A 372 8.17 -21.43 -20.03
N PHE A 373 9.27 -21.52 -20.80
CA PHE A 373 9.45 -22.50 -21.89
C PHE A 373 8.27 -22.59 -22.89
N GLY A 374 7.70 -21.44 -23.27
CA GLY A 374 6.62 -21.35 -24.27
C GLY A 374 5.21 -21.66 -23.76
N SER A 375 5.03 -21.81 -22.45
CA SER A 375 3.73 -22.04 -21.79
C SER A 375 3.59 -21.11 -20.59
N THR A 376 2.38 -20.94 -20.05
CA THR A 376 2.11 -19.99 -18.95
C THR A 376 2.28 -20.66 -17.60
N VAL A 377 2.89 -20.00 -16.61
CA VAL A 377 2.94 -20.53 -15.23
C VAL A 377 1.57 -20.44 -14.57
N ILE A 378 1.04 -21.57 -14.10
CA ILE A 378 -0.24 -21.67 -13.37
C ILE A 378 -0.01 -21.69 -11.86
N SER A 379 1.01 -22.41 -11.40
CA SER A 379 1.36 -22.48 -9.99
C SER A 379 2.85 -22.77 -9.81
N LEU A 380 3.36 -22.40 -8.65
CA LEU A 380 4.77 -22.52 -8.31
C LEU A 380 4.94 -22.88 -6.83
N ASN A 381 6.01 -23.63 -6.54
CA ASN A 381 6.44 -24.03 -5.21
C ASN A 381 7.93 -23.74 -5.04
N PHE A 382 8.27 -23.02 -3.97
CA PHE A 382 9.62 -22.65 -3.58
C PHE A 382 9.80 -22.92 -2.09
N LEU A 383 10.96 -23.47 -1.73
CA LEU A 383 11.31 -23.88 -0.37
C LEU A 383 12.67 -23.27 0.01
N PRO A 384 12.98 -23.12 1.31
CA PRO A 384 14.24 -22.51 1.76
C PRO A 384 15.50 -23.13 1.14
N GLN A 385 15.55 -24.46 1.00
CA GLN A 385 16.68 -25.17 0.36
C GLN A 385 16.79 -24.98 -1.17
N GLY A 386 15.93 -24.14 -1.77
CA GLY A 386 15.91 -23.83 -3.19
C GLY A 386 16.81 -22.66 -3.59
N LEU A 387 17.58 -22.05 -2.69
CA LEU A 387 18.50 -20.94 -2.98
C LEU A 387 19.94 -21.34 -2.62
N ASN A 388 20.90 -21.05 -3.50
CA ASN A 388 22.32 -21.28 -3.24
C ASN A 388 23.16 -19.97 -3.17
N ASN A 389 24.44 -20.10 -2.83
CA ASN A 389 25.41 -19.00 -2.78
C ASN A 389 25.84 -18.50 -4.18
N ASN A 390 25.21 -18.91 -5.27
CA ASN A 390 25.38 -18.27 -6.57
C ASN A 390 24.14 -17.46 -6.96
N GLY A 391 23.18 -17.28 -6.03
CA GLY A 391 21.91 -16.62 -6.28
C GLY A 391 20.98 -17.41 -7.20
N GLN A 392 21.28 -18.69 -7.47
CA GLN A 392 20.42 -19.56 -8.28
C GLN A 392 19.24 -20.04 -7.44
N ILE A 393 18.05 -20.05 -8.06
CA ILE A 393 16.79 -20.38 -7.41
C ILE A 393 16.18 -21.60 -8.08
N ALA A 394 16.16 -22.75 -7.41
CA ALA A 394 15.46 -23.96 -7.82
C ALA A 394 14.01 -23.95 -7.33
N PHE A 395 13.07 -24.20 -8.23
CA PHE A 395 11.63 -24.19 -7.92
C PHE A 395 10.86 -25.18 -8.80
N TYR A 396 9.70 -25.60 -8.30
CA TYR A 396 8.74 -26.39 -9.06
C TYR A 396 7.66 -25.49 -9.68
N ALA A 397 7.20 -25.81 -10.89
CA ALA A 397 6.07 -25.13 -11.53
C ALA A 397 5.13 -26.08 -12.30
N LEU A 398 3.84 -25.74 -12.27
CA LEU A 398 2.81 -26.27 -13.18
C LEU A 398 2.55 -25.25 -14.29
N LEU A 399 2.56 -25.69 -15.54
CA LEU A 399 2.37 -24.85 -16.71
C LEU A 399 0.99 -25.02 -17.37
N GLY A 400 0.60 -24.05 -18.20
CA GLY A 400 -0.68 -23.92 -18.90
C GLY A 400 -1.06 -25.11 -19.78
N ASN A 401 -0.06 -25.74 -20.35
CA ASN A 401 -0.17 -26.96 -21.16
C ASN A 401 -0.22 -28.25 -20.31
N GLY A 402 -0.26 -28.15 -18.98
CA GLY A 402 -0.28 -29.28 -18.05
C GLY A 402 1.09 -29.84 -17.67
N THR A 403 2.18 -29.32 -18.23
CA THR A 403 3.55 -29.76 -17.88
C THR A 403 3.85 -29.42 -16.42
N ARG A 404 4.28 -30.44 -15.66
CA ARG A 404 4.84 -30.28 -14.31
C ARG A 404 6.34 -30.38 -14.42
N GLY A 405 7.08 -29.46 -13.82
CA GLY A 405 8.54 -29.48 -13.93
C GLY A 405 9.26 -28.76 -12.81
N ILE A 406 10.56 -29.04 -12.75
CA ILE A 406 11.53 -28.37 -11.90
C ILE A 406 12.39 -27.49 -12.78
N TYR A 407 12.60 -26.28 -12.33
CA TYR A 407 13.31 -25.24 -13.05
C TYR A 407 14.30 -24.56 -12.13
N ARG A 408 15.35 -23.99 -12.71
CA ARG A 408 16.34 -23.18 -12.00
C ARG A 408 16.39 -21.80 -12.65
N ALA A 409 16.16 -20.76 -11.87
CA ALA A 409 16.43 -19.38 -12.25
C ALA A 409 17.89 -19.04 -11.91
N GLU A 410 18.55 -18.34 -12.81
CA GLU A 410 19.96 -17.98 -12.72
C GLU A 410 20.08 -16.46 -12.91
N PRO A 411 20.75 -15.73 -12.00
CA PRO A 411 21.00 -14.31 -12.19
C PRO A 411 21.74 -14.05 -13.50
N VAL A 412 21.28 -13.09 -14.30
CA VAL A 412 21.95 -12.72 -15.55
C VAL A 412 23.29 -12.03 -15.22
N PRO A 413 24.45 -12.53 -15.69
CA PRO A 413 25.73 -11.91 -15.39
C PRO A 413 25.80 -10.44 -15.83
N GLY A 414 26.28 -9.57 -14.95
CA GLY A 414 26.40 -8.13 -15.22
C GLY A 414 25.11 -7.31 -15.03
N VAL A 415 23.99 -7.97 -14.72
CA VAL A 415 22.81 -7.32 -14.16
C VAL A 415 22.90 -7.45 -12.65
N GLU A 416 23.04 -6.34 -11.93
CA GLU A 416 22.92 -6.40 -10.47
C GLU A 416 21.50 -6.85 -10.13
N ILE A 417 21.39 -7.96 -9.37
CA ILE A 417 20.13 -8.29 -8.69
C ILE A 417 19.82 -7.07 -7.82
N PRO A 418 18.62 -6.44 -7.95
CA PRO A 418 18.29 -5.25 -7.18
C PRO A 418 18.65 -5.47 -5.72
N GLN A 419 19.49 -4.59 -5.18
CA GLN A 419 19.93 -4.74 -3.80
C GLN A 419 18.72 -4.65 -2.88
N GLN A 420 18.61 -5.62 -1.97
CA GLN A 420 17.60 -5.63 -0.92
C GLN A 420 17.88 -4.47 0.02
N LYS A 421 17.27 -3.32 -0.28
CA LYS A 421 17.28 -2.18 0.63
C LYS A 421 16.30 -2.49 1.76
N PRO A 422 16.75 -2.52 3.02
CA PRO A 422 15.85 -2.64 4.15
C PRO A 422 14.73 -1.61 4.07
N LEU A 423 13.49 -2.09 4.16
CA LEU A 423 12.35 -1.22 4.34
C LEU A 423 12.43 -0.57 5.73
N PRO A 424 12.17 0.74 5.86
CA PRO A 424 11.96 1.33 7.17
C PRO A 424 10.80 0.59 7.85
N SER A 425 11.03 0.20 9.11
CA SER A 425 10.04 -0.50 9.93
C SER A 425 8.80 0.37 10.10
N VAL A 426 7.62 -0.21 9.94
CA VAL A 426 6.32 0.49 10.05
C VAL A 426 6.12 1.17 11.42
N GLU A 427 6.74 0.66 12.50
CA GLU A 427 6.62 1.23 13.85
C GLU A 427 7.39 2.54 14.05
N ASN A 428 8.45 2.79 13.28
CA ASN A 428 9.30 3.98 13.37
C ASN A 428 9.55 4.57 11.98
N ALA A 429 8.55 4.58 11.11
CA ALA A 429 8.70 5.17 9.78
C ALA A 429 8.81 6.70 9.85
N PHE A 430 8.34 7.31 10.94
CA PHE A 430 8.37 8.75 11.16
C PHE A 430 9.11 9.12 12.44
N SER A 431 9.90 10.19 12.40
CA SER A 431 10.40 10.86 13.59
C SER A 431 9.39 11.90 14.04
N LEU A 432 8.92 11.78 15.29
CA LEU A 432 7.95 12.69 15.87
C LEU A 432 8.65 13.79 16.68
N SER A 433 8.33 15.05 16.39
CA SER A 433 8.87 16.22 17.07
C SER A 433 7.77 17.18 17.49
N LYS A 434 7.98 17.86 18.62
CA LYS A 434 7.08 18.90 19.11
C LYS A 434 7.42 20.24 18.47
N ILE A 435 6.44 20.86 17.82
CA ILE A 435 6.58 22.22 17.28
C ILE A 435 6.28 23.24 18.37
N VAL A 436 5.12 23.10 19.02
CA VAL A 436 4.65 24.06 20.03
C VAL A 436 3.58 23.42 20.93
N ASP A 437 3.43 23.92 22.15
CA ASP A 437 2.36 23.50 23.07
C ASP A 437 1.80 24.67 23.89
N THR A 438 0.70 24.44 24.61
CA THR A 438 0.07 25.43 25.48
C THR A 438 0.93 25.87 26.67
N ASN A 439 2.02 25.17 26.99
CA ASN A 439 2.96 25.53 28.04
C ASN A 439 4.12 26.41 27.54
N THR A 440 4.25 26.58 26.22
CA THR A 440 5.26 27.45 25.61
C THR A 440 5.12 28.86 26.20
N PRO A 441 6.20 29.48 26.75
CA PRO A 441 6.09 30.68 27.59
C PRO A 441 5.27 31.81 26.99
N ILE A 442 5.43 32.08 25.69
CA ILE A 442 4.70 33.13 24.97
C ILE A 442 3.21 32.82 24.87
N ILE A 443 2.84 31.54 24.70
CA ILE A 443 1.44 31.11 24.63
C ILE A 443 0.82 31.12 26.02
N LYS A 444 1.53 30.58 27.02
CA LYS A 444 1.08 30.55 28.41
C LYS A 444 0.82 31.94 28.97
N ALA A 445 1.57 32.95 28.51
CA ALA A 445 1.35 34.35 28.87
C ALA A 445 0.01 34.93 28.38
N LEU A 446 -0.67 34.27 27.43
CA LEU A 446 -1.95 34.72 26.87
C LEU A 446 -3.16 34.33 27.73
N GLY A 447 -3.01 33.41 28.68
CA GLY A 447 -4.06 33.04 29.62
C GLY A 447 -4.15 31.55 29.93
N ASN A 448 -5.21 31.19 30.66
CA ASN A 448 -5.56 29.80 30.99
C ASN A 448 -6.58 29.23 29.96
N GLU A 449 -6.67 27.91 29.86
CA GLU A 449 -7.62 27.21 28.95
C GLU A 449 -7.44 27.57 27.47
N LEU A 450 -6.19 27.52 26.99
CA LEU A 450 -5.86 27.79 25.59
C LEU A 450 -5.99 26.55 24.72
N SER A 451 -6.41 26.73 23.47
CA SER A 451 -6.36 25.73 22.41
C SER A 451 -5.52 26.20 21.23
N LEU A 452 -4.88 25.26 20.54
CA LEU A 452 -4.11 25.52 19.33
C LEU A 452 -4.91 25.02 18.13
N ASN A 453 -5.07 25.86 17.12
CA ASN A 453 -5.75 25.52 15.87
C ASN A 453 -4.73 25.52 14.73
N LEU A 454 -4.48 24.36 14.12
CA LEU A 454 -3.54 24.24 13.01
C LEU A 454 -4.14 24.86 11.74
N LEU A 455 -3.52 25.94 11.26
CA LEU A 455 -4.02 26.72 10.12
C LEU A 455 -3.41 26.23 8.81
N ASN A 456 -2.09 26.25 8.68
CA ASN A 456 -1.39 25.83 7.47
C ASN A 456 0.02 25.30 7.74
N PHE A 457 0.56 24.57 6.76
CA PHE A 457 1.90 24.01 6.76
C PHE A 457 2.51 24.10 5.35
N ASP A 458 3.68 24.72 5.23
CA ASP A 458 4.41 24.87 3.97
C ASP A 458 5.93 24.79 4.22
N GLY A 459 6.55 23.68 3.80
CA GLY A 459 7.97 23.41 4.05
C GLY A 459 8.29 23.35 5.55
N ASP A 460 8.99 24.36 6.08
CA ASP A 460 9.31 24.47 7.51
C ASP A 460 8.38 25.42 8.27
N ASN A 461 7.38 26.00 7.59
CA ASN A 461 6.51 27.02 8.16
C ASN A 461 5.20 26.40 8.67
N VAL A 462 5.01 26.41 9.99
CA VAL A 462 3.78 25.95 10.64
C VAL A 462 3.01 27.16 11.16
N PHE A 463 1.81 27.38 10.64
CA PHE A 463 0.93 28.47 11.04
C PHE A 463 -0.19 27.95 11.93
N PHE A 464 -0.43 28.62 13.05
CA PHE A 464 -1.47 28.22 14.00
C PHE A 464 -2.12 29.40 14.70
N GLY A 465 -3.38 29.22 15.06
CA GLY A 465 -4.14 30.13 15.90
C GLY A 465 -4.08 29.72 17.37
N VAL A 466 -4.03 30.69 18.27
CA VAL A 466 -4.27 30.45 19.70
C VAL A 466 -5.67 30.93 20.05
N ILE A 467 -6.48 30.06 20.65
CA ILE A 467 -7.87 30.33 21.03
C ILE A 467 -7.97 30.27 22.54
N GLY A 468 -8.55 31.30 23.17
CA GLY A 468 -8.85 31.32 24.60
C GLY A 468 -10.34 31.15 24.86
N PHE A 469 -10.70 30.36 25.87
CA PHE A 469 -12.07 30.33 26.40
C PHE A 469 -12.22 31.42 27.47
N ILE A 470 -13.13 32.36 27.27
CA ILE A 470 -13.51 33.32 28.31
C ILE A 470 -14.76 32.78 29.01
N ASN A 471 -14.65 32.40 30.28
CA ASN A 471 -15.77 31.99 31.13
C ASN A 471 -16.67 33.19 31.48
N PHE A 472 -17.44 33.70 30.52
CA PHE A 472 -18.60 34.56 30.76
C PHE A 472 -19.71 34.12 29.79
N GLY A 473 -20.82 33.62 30.35
CA GLY A 473 -21.88 32.94 29.63
C GLY A 473 -22.25 33.58 28.29
N ALA A 474 -22.14 32.77 27.22
CA ALA A 474 -22.35 33.08 25.81
C ALA A 474 -21.21 33.84 25.10
N LEU A 475 -20.21 33.09 24.63
CA LEU A 475 -19.76 33.00 23.22
C LEU A 475 -18.58 31.99 23.11
N SER A 476 -18.61 31.14 22.08
CA SER A 476 -17.59 30.15 21.74
C SER A 476 -16.21 30.78 21.47
N GLY A 477 -15.13 30.07 21.83
CA GLY A 477 -13.74 30.53 21.91
C GLY A 477 -13.26 31.56 20.88
N GLU A 478 -12.72 32.66 21.38
CA GLU A 478 -12.19 33.76 20.58
C GLU A 478 -10.70 33.56 20.29
N GLN A 479 -10.30 33.74 19.03
CA GLN A 479 -8.91 33.59 18.59
C GLN A 479 -8.08 34.81 19.01
N GLN A 480 -7.15 34.59 19.93
CA GLN A 480 -6.30 35.60 20.58
C GLN A 480 -5.13 36.07 19.71
N GLY A 481 -4.78 35.29 18.68
CA GLY A 481 -3.75 35.64 17.71
C GLY A 481 -3.48 34.54 16.67
N ILE A 482 -2.69 34.91 15.66
CA ILE A 482 -2.10 34.00 14.67
C ILE A 482 -0.57 34.06 14.83
N TYR A 483 0.02 32.88 14.82
CA TYR A 483 1.44 32.68 15.06
C TYR A 483 2.01 31.74 14.00
N LYS A 484 3.34 31.81 13.86
CA LYS A 484 4.11 30.99 12.95
C LYS A 484 5.30 30.42 13.71
N VAL A 485 5.59 29.14 13.51
CA VAL A 485 6.90 28.57 13.82
C VAL A 485 7.61 28.27 12.50
N SER A 486 8.86 28.70 12.37
CA SER A 486 9.70 28.50 11.19
C SER A 486 11.12 28.20 11.66
N ASN A 487 11.70 27.07 11.25
CA ASN A 487 13.02 26.62 11.70
C ASN A 487 13.19 26.62 13.23
N GLY A 488 12.12 26.29 13.97
CA GLY A 488 12.09 26.30 15.44
C GLY A 488 11.93 27.69 16.07
N GLU A 489 11.91 28.77 15.29
CA GLU A 489 11.66 30.12 15.78
C GLU A 489 10.18 30.46 15.80
N PHE A 490 9.70 30.96 16.94
CA PHE A 490 8.34 31.46 17.10
C PHE A 490 8.22 32.92 16.64
N LYS A 491 7.23 33.22 15.78
CA LYS A 491 6.93 34.55 15.27
C LYS A 491 5.45 34.87 15.46
N THR A 492 5.17 36.07 15.97
CA THR A 492 3.81 36.60 16.05
C THR A 492 3.44 37.23 14.72
N ILE A 493 2.32 36.81 14.12
CA ILE A 493 1.80 37.39 12.88
C ILE A 493 0.81 38.51 13.20
N VAL A 494 -0.16 38.21 14.05
CA VAL A 494 -1.12 39.19 14.59
C VAL A 494 -1.61 38.74 15.96
N ASN A 495 -1.75 39.68 16.89
CA ASN A 495 -2.42 39.49 18.16
C ASN A 495 -3.11 40.79 18.60
N GLN A 496 -3.69 40.81 19.80
CA GLN A 496 -4.35 42.00 20.37
C GLN A 496 -3.46 43.25 20.50
N ASN A 497 -2.13 43.11 20.50
CA ASN A 497 -1.16 44.20 20.64
C ASN A 497 -0.55 44.64 19.30
N THR A 498 -0.90 44.00 18.18
CA THR A 498 -0.36 44.34 16.85
C THR A 498 -0.93 45.68 16.40
N THR A 499 -0.06 46.67 16.17
CA THR A 499 -0.45 47.96 15.57
C THR A 499 -0.38 47.88 14.05
N VAL A 500 -1.41 48.36 13.37
CA VAL A 500 -1.44 48.51 11.91
C VAL A 500 -0.42 49.58 11.52
N ASN A 501 0.48 49.28 10.58
CA ASN A 501 1.43 50.27 10.08
C ASN A 501 0.66 51.27 9.22
N GLN A 502 0.57 52.53 9.65
CA GLN A 502 0.01 53.61 8.83
C GLN A 502 1.06 54.10 7.82
N ASP A 503 1.58 53.21 6.99
CA ASP A 503 2.55 53.62 5.99
C ASP A 503 1.91 54.70 5.10
N LYS A 504 2.64 55.78 4.82
CA LYS A 504 2.11 56.98 4.12
C LYS A 504 1.70 56.70 2.66
N ASN A 505 1.88 55.46 2.21
CA ASN A 505 1.55 54.98 0.88
C ASN A 505 0.30 54.07 0.83
N THR A 506 -0.31 53.71 1.96
CA THR A 506 -1.61 53.01 1.96
C THR A 506 -2.75 54.01 1.80
N LEU A 507 -3.50 53.93 0.69
CA LEU A 507 -4.61 54.82 0.32
C LEU A 507 -5.88 54.67 1.21
N ILE A 508 -5.88 53.78 2.21
CA ILE A 508 -7.06 53.39 2.98
C ILE A 508 -6.85 53.73 4.47
N PRO A 509 -7.69 54.60 5.07
CA PRO A 509 -7.58 54.94 6.50
C PRO A 509 -7.97 53.74 7.39
N GLY A 510 -6.97 53.05 7.94
CA GLY A 510 -7.22 51.92 8.84
C GLY A 510 -7.79 52.37 10.20
N VAL A 511 -8.84 51.68 10.66
CA VAL A 511 -9.29 51.75 12.06
C VAL A 511 -8.30 51.00 12.94
N THR A 512 -7.73 51.66 13.94
CA THR A 512 -6.99 51.03 15.04
C THR A 512 -7.96 50.34 15.98
N GLY A 513 -7.78 49.04 16.23
CA GLY A 513 -8.65 48.28 17.13
C GLY A 513 -8.08 46.91 17.48
N ASN A 514 -8.59 46.33 18.57
CA ASN A 514 -8.13 45.03 19.07
C ASN A 514 -8.63 43.86 18.17
N PHE A 515 -7.73 42.95 17.84
CA PHE A 515 -8.01 41.75 17.04
C PHE A 515 -8.49 40.59 17.93
N PHE A 516 -9.80 40.37 18.02
CA PHE A 516 -10.38 39.29 18.84
C PHE A 516 -11.12 38.19 18.05
N ARG A 517 -11.40 38.42 16.74
CA ARG A 517 -12.13 37.46 15.91
C ARG A 517 -11.56 37.37 14.49
N LEU A 518 -10.57 36.49 14.34
CA LEU A 518 -9.90 36.21 13.08
C LEU A 518 -10.60 35.02 12.40
N ASN A 519 -11.12 35.22 11.18
CA ASN A 519 -11.81 34.20 10.39
C ASN A 519 -11.34 34.27 8.92
N ASP A 520 -11.69 33.26 8.12
CA ASP A 520 -11.42 33.21 6.68
C ASP A 520 -9.94 33.54 6.36
N PHE A 521 -9.03 32.68 6.80
CA PHE A 521 -7.60 32.89 6.63
C PHE A 521 -7.07 32.19 5.38
N ALA A 522 -6.09 32.82 4.74
CA ALA A 522 -5.33 32.24 3.64
C ALA A 522 -3.84 32.55 3.86
N VAL A 523 -2.99 31.55 3.62
CA VAL A 523 -1.55 31.66 3.86
C VAL A 523 -0.82 31.26 2.59
N ASN A 524 0.15 32.07 2.19
CA ASN A 524 1.10 31.72 1.13
C ASN A 524 2.50 32.24 1.47
N GLY A 525 3.48 31.34 1.56
CA GLY A 525 4.82 31.68 2.03
C GLY A 525 4.78 32.38 3.40
N ASN A 526 5.25 33.63 3.45
CA ASN A 526 5.23 34.47 4.67
C ASN A 526 3.98 35.35 4.81
N ASN A 527 3.10 35.37 3.82
CA ASN A 527 1.94 36.26 3.78
C ASN A 527 0.72 35.58 4.40
N VAL A 528 0.05 36.27 5.32
CA VAL A 528 -1.17 35.77 5.98
C VAL A 528 -2.29 36.77 5.77
N VAL A 529 -3.35 36.36 5.09
CA VAL A 529 -4.58 37.13 4.95
C VAL A 529 -5.61 36.60 5.91
N PHE A 530 -6.39 37.50 6.49
CA PHE A 530 -7.48 37.14 7.41
C PHE A 530 -8.56 38.22 7.43
N ARG A 531 -9.77 37.81 7.81
CA ARG A 531 -10.88 38.71 8.09
C ARG A 531 -11.00 38.97 9.59
N ASN A 532 -11.10 40.24 9.99
CA ASN A 532 -11.47 40.62 11.36
C ASN A 532 -12.98 40.85 11.43
N THR A 533 -13.70 40.03 12.20
CA THR A 533 -15.17 40.11 12.31
C THR A 533 -15.68 40.99 13.46
N ASN A 534 -14.82 41.75 14.14
CA ASN A 534 -15.25 42.82 15.03
C ASN A 534 -15.81 43.99 14.20
N GLY A 535 -17.07 43.91 13.76
CA GLY A 535 -17.74 44.91 12.92
C GLY A 535 -18.09 44.39 11.52
N GLN A 536 -17.93 45.22 10.48
CA GLN A 536 -18.34 44.95 9.09
C GLN A 536 -17.42 43.95 8.32
N GLY A 537 -16.39 43.40 8.96
CA GLY A 537 -15.59 42.29 8.40
C GLY A 537 -14.33 42.69 7.64
N ASN A 538 -13.53 43.66 8.12
CA ASN A 538 -12.33 44.16 7.41
C ASN A 538 -11.34 43.04 7.01
N ILE A 539 -10.71 43.20 5.85
CA ILE A 539 -9.69 42.29 5.32
C ILE A 539 -8.30 42.88 5.55
N TYR A 540 -7.43 42.10 6.18
CA TYR A 540 -6.04 42.46 6.43
C TYR A 540 -5.09 41.46 5.80
N ILE A 541 -3.88 41.92 5.50
CA ILE A 541 -2.75 41.05 5.16
C ILE A 541 -1.56 41.38 6.07
N SER A 542 -0.92 40.33 6.59
CA SER A 542 0.39 40.44 7.23
C SER A 542 1.45 40.01 6.23
N ARG A 543 2.36 40.94 5.89
CA ARG A 543 3.54 40.69 5.03
C ARG A 543 4.78 40.84 5.88
N GLU A 544 5.48 39.74 6.12
CA GLU A 544 6.71 39.72 6.94
C GLU A 544 6.54 40.37 8.34
N GLY A 545 5.35 40.25 8.93
CA GLY A 545 5.02 40.83 10.23
C GLY A 545 4.51 42.28 10.19
N VAL A 546 4.48 42.92 9.02
CA VAL A 546 3.82 44.21 8.81
C VAL A 546 2.37 43.98 8.46
N LEU A 547 1.46 44.59 9.23
CA LEU A 547 0.03 44.47 9.02
C LEU A 547 -0.51 45.63 8.17
N GLU A 548 -1.13 45.29 7.05
CA GLU A 548 -1.73 46.21 6.07
C GLU A 548 -3.25 46.01 5.97
N VAL A 549 -3.98 47.10 5.73
CA VAL A 549 -5.43 47.06 5.44
C VAL A 549 -5.61 46.86 3.95
N ILE A 550 -6.34 45.81 3.56
CA ILE A 550 -6.69 45.56 2.16
C ILE A 550 -8.01 46.22 1.80
N ALA A 551 -9.04 46.00 2.62
CA ALA A 551 -10.34 46.60 2.43
C ALA A 551 -11.08 46.67 3.77
N ASP A 552 -11.80 47.77 3.98
CA ASP A 552 -12.62 48.05 5.15
C ASP A 552 -13.90 48.81 4.77
N ALA A 553 -14.66 49.23 5.78
CA ALA A 553 -15.89 50.02 5.63
C ALA A 553 -15.72 51.39 4.94
N ASN A 554 -14.49 51.92 4.89
CA ASN A 554 -14.17 53.20 4.27
C ASN A 554 -13.65 53.03 2.83
N THR A 555 -13.37 51.79 2.42
CA THR A 555 -12.83 51.47 1.11
C THR A 555 -13.93 51.62 0.05
N PRO A 556 -13.76 52.51 -0.95
CA PRO A 556 -14.72 52.64 -2.04
C PRO A 556 -14.81 51.35 -2.87
N ILE A 557 -16.01 51.03 -3.36
CA ILE A 557 -16.22 49.86 -4.21
C ILE A 557 -15.70 50.17 -5.62
N PRO A 558 -14.68 49.45 -6.14
CA PRO A 558 -14.20 49.67 -7.50
C PRO A 558 -15.31 49.46 -8.53
N GLY A 559 -15.53 50.46 -9.41
CA GLY A 559 -16.58 50.42 -10.43
C GLY A 559 -18.02 50.55 -9.90
N GLY A 560 -18.21 50.74 -8.59
CA GLY A 560 -19.51 50.84 -7.93
C GLY A 560 -19.80 52.23 -7.36
N THR A 561 -20.77 52.29 -6.44
CA THR A 561 -21.09 53.50 -5.67
C THR A 561 -20.98 53.26 -4.17
N GLY A 562 -20.44 54.23 -3.43
CA GLY A 562 -20.22 54.11 -1.98
C GLY A 562 -19.09 53.15 -1.61
N ASN A 563 -19.13 52.66 -0.37
CA ASN A 563 -18.07 51.84 0.23
C ASN A 563 -18.56 50.41 0.54
N PHE A 564 -17.60 49.51 0.78
CA PHE A 564 -17.90 48.17 1.27
C PHE A 564 -18.61 48.18 2.62
N SER A 565 -19.54 47.26 2.82
CA SER A 565 -20.27 47.06 4.07
C SER A 565 -20.23 45.62 4.59
N PHE A 566 -19.76 44.67 3.76
CA PHE A 566 -19.59 43.27 4.12
C PHE A 566 -18.54 42.58 3.25
N PHE A 567 -17.79 41.65 3.85
CA PHE A 567 -16.79 40.83 3.19
C PHE A 567 -17.03 39.34 3.44
N GLY A 568 -17.06 38.56 2.36
CA GLY A 568 -17.23 37.11 2.35
C GLY A 568 -15.91 36.35 2.22
N SER A 569 -15.95 35.21 1.52
CA SER A 569 -14.80 34.34 1.27
C SER A 569 -13.61 35.13 0.72
N VAL A 570 -12.43 34.87 1.28
CA VAL A 570 -11.14 35.42 0.84
C VAL A 570 -10.16 34.30 0.53
N VAL A 571 -9.42 34.45 -0.56
CA VAL A 571 -8.37 33.53 -1.00
C VAL A 571 -7.13 34.33 -1.37
N LEU A 572 -5.95 33.78 -1.09
CA LEU A 572 -4.65 34.39 -1.36
C LEU A 572 -3.78 33.43 -2.15
N ASN A 573 -3.12 33.93 -3.18
CA ASN A 573 -2.01 33.22 -3.82
C ASN A 573 -0.98 34.21 -4.39
N GLU A 574 0.31 33.94 -4.17
CA GLU A 574 1.47 34.79 -4.50
C GLU A 574 1.24 36.26 -4.15
N ASN A 575 0.81 37.06 -5.13
CA ASN A 575 0.52 38.49 -5.01
C ASN A 575 -0.96 38.85 -5.21
N ASN A 576 -1.81 37.86 -5.48
CA ASN A 576 -3.23 38.02 -5.81
C ASN A 576 -4.10 37.67 -4.60
N LEU A 577 -4.90 38.63 -4.14
CA LEU A 577 -5.90 38.40 -3.10
C LEU A 577 -7.27 38.61 -3.71
N VAL A 578 -8.12 37.58 -3.64
CA VAL A 578 -9.49 37.64 -4.15
C VAL A 578 -10.48 37.50 -3.02
N PHE A 579 -11.50 38.35 -3.01
CA PHE A 579 -12.56 38.29 -2.01
C PHE A 579 -13.93 38.62 -2.57
N ILE A 580 -14.96 38.13 -1.90
CA ILE A 580 -16.34 38.54 -2.14
C ILE A 580 -16.63 39.78 -1.30
N GLY A 581 -17.09 40.87 -1.91
CA GLY A 581 -17.46 42.11 -1.23
C GLY A 581 -18.90 42.52 -1.52
N SER A 582 -19.56 43.17 -0.57
CA SER A 582 -20.89 43.77 -0.77
C SER A 582 -20.94 45.21 -0.26
N GLY A 583 -21.84 46.01 -0.83
CA GLY A 583 -22.10 47.40 -0.49
C GLY A 583 -23.59 47.71 -0.33
N ALA A 584 -23.91 49.00 -0.27
CA ALA A 584 -25.30 49.46 -0.22
C ALA A 584 -26.06 49.09 -1.50
N SER A 585 -27.40 49.06 -1.38
CA SER A 585 -28.33 48.83 -2.51
C SER A 585 -28.13 47.51 -3.26
N GLY A 586 -27.62 46.48 -2.58
CA GLY A 586 -27.45 45.14 -3.16
C GLY A 586 -26.22 44.96 -4.05
N GLN A 587 -25.32 45.96 -4.11
CA GLN A 587 -24.04 45.82 -4.81
C GLN A 587 -23.25 44.66 -4.21
N ARG A 588 -22.86 43.70 -5.05
CA ARG A 588 -22.06 42.54 -4.65
C ARG A 588 -21.16 42.12 -5.79
N GLY A 589 -19.95 41.69 -5.47
CA GLY A 589 -18.99 41.27 -6.48
C GLY A 589 -17.82 40.47 -5.93
N ILE A 590 -16.97 40.04 -6.84
CA ILE A 590 -15.67 39.44 -6.62
C ILE A 590 -14.63 40.50 -7.00
N TYR A 591 -13.72 40.75 -6.07
CA TYR A 591 -12.70 41.78 -6.19
C TYR A 591 -11.32 41.16 -6.07
N LEU A 592 -10.39 41.60 -6.91
CA LEU A 592 -9.00 41.17 -6.93
C LEU A 592 -8.10 42.35 -6.55
N LEU A 593 -7.25 42.15 -5.56
CA LEU A 593 -6.08 42.98 -5.34
C LEU A 593 -4.89 42.35 -6.06
N ARG A 594 -4.31 43.07 -7.02
CA ARG A 594 -3.07 42.70 -7.73
C ARG A 594 -2.20 43.94 -7.86
N ASP A 595 -0.92 43.81 -7.53
CA ASP A 595 0.08 44.90 -7.62
C ASP A 595 -0.37 46.21 -6.95
N GLY A 596 -0.99 46.09 -5.76
CA GLY A 596 -1.50 47.22 -4.98
C GLY A 596 -2.78 47.88 -5.52
N THR A 597 -3.31 47.39 -6.64
CA THR A 597 -4.54 47.92 -7.26
C THR A 597 -5.70 47.00 -6.96
N LEU A 598 -6.77 47.55 -6.39
CA LEU A 598 -8.02 46.84 -6.15
C LEU A 598 -8.95 47.03 -7.35
N GLN A 599 -9.32 45.92 -8.00
CA GLN A 599 -10.19 45.91 -9.18
C GLN A 599 -11.39 44.97 -9.02
N VAL A 600 -12.48 45.32 -9.67
CA VAL A 600 -13.66 44.46 -9.81
C VAL A 600 -13.38 43.41 -10.89
N ILE A 601 -13.70 42.15 -10.60
CA ILE A 601 -13.55 41.02 -11.53
C ILE A 601 -14.90 40.60 -12.10
N ALA A 602 -15.90 40.48 -11.22
CA ALA A 602 -17.28 40.23 -11.60
C ALA A 602 -18.18 40.83 -10.52
N ASP A 603 -19.28 41.46 -10.93
CA ASP A 603 -20.26 42.09 -10.05
C ASP A 603 -21.69 41.80 -10.52
N THR A 604 -22.68 42.41 -9.87
CA THR A 604 -24.09 42.30 -10.26
C THR A 604 -24.45 42.99 -11.58
N ASN A 605 -23.52 43.70 -12.21
CA ASN A 605 -23.68 44.29 -13.55
C ASN A 605 -23.02 43.42 -14.64
N THR A 606 -22.24 42.42 -14.24
CA THR A 606 -21.55 41.53 -15.15
C THR A 606 -22.52 40.54 -15.77
N LEU A 607 -22.54 40.49 -17.11
CA LEU A 607 -23.37 39.56 -17.88
C LEU A 607 -22.94 38.11 -17.62
N ILE A 608 -23.92 37.21 -17.57
CA ILE A 608 -23.66 35.77 -17.38
C ILE A 608 -23.20 35.15 -18.70
N PRO A 609 -21.98 34.60 -18.80
CA PRO A 609 -21.52 33.94 -20.02
C PRO A 609 -22.38 32.73 -20.35
N GLY A 610 -22.95 32.71 -21.56
CA GLY A 610 -23.87 31.64 -21.99
C GLY A 610 -25.24 31.63 -21.30
N GLY A 611 -25.55 32.64 -20.47
CA GLY A 611 -26.79 32.77 -19.70
C GLY A 611 -27.66 33.95 -20.11
N VAL A 612 -28.64 34.26 -19.25
CA VAL A 612 -29.56 35.39 -19.46
C VAL A 612 -29.40 36.41 -18.33
N GLY A 613 -29.19 37.68 -18.69
CA GLY A 613 -29.06 38.77 -17.74
C GLY A 613 -27.71 38.79 -17.03
N ASN A 614 -27.70 39.34 -15.81
CA ASN A 614 -26.49 39.57 -15.01
C ASN A 614 -26.44 38.64 -13.80
N PHE A 615 -25.25 38.49 -13.22
CA PHE A 615 -25.10 37.84 -11.92
C PHE A 615 -25.91 38.58 -10.84
N SER A 616 -26.41 37.83 -9.87
CA SER A 616 -27.19 38.33 -8.73
C SER A 616 -26.57 37.96 -7.39
N SER A 617 -25.77 36.88 -7.33
CA SER A 617 -25.01 36.53 -6.14
C SER A 617 -23.77 35.68 -6.45
N PHE A 618 -22.82 35.70 -5.51
CA PHE A 618 -21.55 34.98 -5.55
C PHE A 618 -21.36 34.22 -4.23
N SER A 619 -21.03 32.93 -4.28
CA SER A 619 -21.01 32.06 -3.10
C SER A 619 -19.62 31.58 -2.69
N SER A 620 -18.78 31.20 -3.64
CA SER A 620 -17.45 30.64 -3.35
C SER A 620 -16.46 31.06 -4.41
N VAL A 621 -15.22 31.32 -3.99
CA VAL A 621 -14.09 31.64 -4.86
C VAL A 621 -12.95 30.66 -4.55
N GLY A 622 -12.21 30.26 -5.57
CA GLY A 622 -11.02 29.43 -5.46
C GLY A 622 -9.94 29.98 -6.39
N LEU A 623 -8.70 29.98 -5.90
CA LEU A 623 -7.57 30.57 -6.59
C LEU A 623 -6.37 29.62 -6.50
N ASN A 624 -5.81 29.24 -7.64
CA ASN A 624 -4.55 28.52 -7.75
C ASN A 624 -3.73 29.13 -8.89
N LYS A 625 -2.50 29.57 -8.61
CA LYS A 625 -1.67 30.36 -9.53
C LYS A 625 -2.44 31.57 -10.07
N ASN A 626 -2.66 31.62 -11.37
CA ASN A 626 -3.41 32.69 -12.07
C ASN A 626 -4.87 32.31 -12.38
N ASN A 627 -5.34 31.15 -11.94
CA ASN A 627 -6.66 30.64 -12.29
C ASN A 627 -7.64 30.91 -11.15
N LEU A 628 -8.52 31.90 -11.37
CA LEU A 628 -9.61 32.22 -10.47
C LEU A 628 -10.90 31.53 -10.94
N VAL A 629 -11.49 30.74 -10.06
CA VAL A 629 -12.74 30.01 -10.28
C VAL A 629 -13.75 30.41 -9.22
N PHE A 630 -15.02 30.54 -9.59
CA PHE A 630 -16.06 30.90 -8.64
C PHE A 630 -17.42 30.30 -8.98
N THR A 631 -18.26 30.19 -7.96
CA THR A 631 -19.68 29.87 -8.12
C THR A 631 -20.52 31.13 -8.01
N ALA A 632 -21.44 31.28 -8.95
CA ALA A 632 -22.35 32.41 -9.01
C ALA A 632 -23.75 31.98 -9.45
N SER A 633 -24.74 32.83 -9.16
CA SER A 633 -26.10 32.65 -9.65
C SER A 633 -26.70 33.91 -10.25
N GLY A 634 -27.56 33.71 -11.25
CA GLY A 634 -28.34 34.74 -11.95
C GLY A 634 -29.81 34.76 -11.55
N ALA A 635 -30.59 35.58 -12.26
CA ALA A 635 -32.04 35.58 -12.15
C ALA A 635 -32.64 34.18 -12.42
N SER A 636 -33.78 33.88 -11.80
CA SER A 636 -34.50 32.60 -11.95
C SER A 636 -33.71 31.36 -11.48
N GLY A 637 -32.65 31.53 -10.69
CA GLY A 637 -31.90 30.43 -10.09
C GLY A 637 -30.86 29.77 -11.00
N GLN A 638 -30.49 30.40 -12.13
CA GLN A 638 -29.39 29.93 -12.97
C GLN A 638 -28.11 29.87 -12.14
N GLN A 639 -27.57 28.68 -11.87
CA GLN A 639 -26.31 28.49 -11.14
C GLN A 639 -25.23 28.00 -12.11
N GLY A 640 -23.99 28.43 -11.87
CA GLY A 640 -22.84 27.85 -12.57
C GLY A 640 -21.52 28.02 -11.84
N ILE A 641 -20.52 27.34 -12.39
CA ILE A 641 -19.10 27.49 -12.08
C ILE A 641 -18.47 28.24 -13.25
N TYR A 642 -17.69 29.26 -12.93
CA TYR A 642 -17.09 30.18 -13.90
C TYR A 642 -15.61 30.37 -13.60
N LYS A 643 -14.84 30.67 -14.63
CA LYS A 643 -13.40 30.98 -14.56
C LYS A 643 -13.13 32.35 -15.14
N ILE A 644 -12.12 33.03 -14.63
CA ILE A 644 -11.57 34.23 -15.26
C ILE A 644 -10.36 33.86 -16.10
N SER A 645 -10.35 34.21 -17.38
CA SER A 645 -9.19 34.07 -18.25
C SER A 645 -8.15 35.16 -17.99
N GLY A 646 -6.92 34.97 -18.47
CA GLY A 646 -5.79 35.88 -18.22
C GLY A 646 -5.99 37.32 -18.74
N ASP A 647 -6.97 37.52 -19.63
CA ASP A 647 -7.43 38.82 -20.16
C ASP A 647 -8.58 39.44 -19.35
N GLY A 648 -9.00 38.81 -18.25
CA GLY A 648 -10.06 39.32 -17.36
C GLY A 648 -11.48 38.97 -17.78
N VAL A 649 -11.67 38.15 -18.82
CA VAL A 649 -13.02 37.75 -19.29
C VAL A 649 -13.58 36.61 -18.45
N VAL A 650 -14.86 36.70 -18.08
CA VAL A 650 -15.58 35.60 -17.42
C VAL A 650 -15.94 34.52 -18.44
N GLN A 651 -15.54 33.29 -18.17
CA GLN A 651 -15.79 32.11 -18.99
C GLN A 651 -16.62 31.07 -18.22
N LEU A 652 -17.50 30.39 -18.94
CA LEU A 652 -18.32 29.30 -18.40
C LEU A 652 -17.47 28.02 -18.26
N ILE A 653 -17.50 27.40 -17.08
CA ILE A 653 -17.02 26.02 -16.87
C ILE A 653 -18.21 25.06 -17.03
N ALA A 654 -19.24 25.23 -16.20
CA ALA A 654 -20.47 24.45 -16.27
C ALA A 654 -21.62 25.21 -15.59
N ASP A 655 -22.83 25.09 -16.13
CA ASP A 655 -24.05 25.69 -15.59
C ASP A 655 -25.23 24.69 -15.60
N THR A 656 -26.41 25.16 -15.20
CA THR A 656 -27.63 24.34 -15.20
C THR A 656 -28.16 23.96 -16.60
N ASN A 657 -27.54 24.47 -17.68
CA ASN A 657 -27.84 24.04 -19.06
C ASN A 657 -26.83 23.01 -19.58
N THR A 658 -25.73 22.79 -18.84
CA THR A 658 -24.70 21.84 -19.20
C THR A 658 -25.20 20.41 -18.98
N SER A 659 -25.16 19.61 -20.04
CA SER A 659 -25.59 18.21 -19.99
C SER A 659 -24.66 17.35 -19.13
N ILE A 660 -25.25 16.42 -18.38
CA ILE A 660 -24.50 15.53 -17.48
C ILE A 660 -23.81 14.46 -18.33
N PRO A 661 -22.47 14.36 -18.33
CA PRO A 661 -21.79 13.30 -19.06
C PRO A 661 -22.19 11.93 -18.51
N ASN A 662 -22.48 10.98 -19.40
CA ASN A 662 -22.98 9.63 -19.06
C ASN A 662 -24.28 9.60 -18.23
N GLY A 663 -24.96 10.74 -18.07
CA GLY A 663 -26.21 10.87 -17.33
C GLY A 663 -27.39 11.23 -18.23
N THR A 664 -28.51 11.60 -17.59
CA THR A 664 -29.72 12.11 -18.26
C THR A 664 -29.97 13.56 -17.88
N GLY A 665 -30.31 14.40 -18.86
CA GLY A 665 -30.59 15.82 -18.65
C GLY A 665 -29.35 16.65 -18.31
N ASN A 666 -29.58 17.77 -17.62
CA ASN A 666 -28.57 18.77 -17.29
C ASN A 666 -28.31 18.83 -15.77
N PHE A 667 -27.20 19.44 -15.40
CA PHE A 667 -26.96 19.79 -14.00
C PHE A 667 -28.07 20.72 -13.46
N ILE A 668 -28.40 20.57 -12.18
CA ILE A 668 -29.39 21.41 -11.50
C ILE A 668 -28.78 22.17 -10.31
N SER A 669 -27.62 21.72 -9.83
CA SER A 669 -26.91 22.40 -8.76
C SER A 669 -25.43 21.99 -8.73
N PHE A 670 -24.59 22.92 -8.32
CA PHE A 670 -23.16 22.72 -8.11
C PHE A 670 -22.83 22.92 -6.62
N SER A 671 -21.89 22.12 -6.13
CA SER A 671 -21.30 22.22 -4.79
C SER A 671 -19.78 22.14 -4.89
N ASN A 672 -19.09 22.01 -3.74
CA ASN A 672 -17.63 21.86 -3.57
C ASN A 672 -16.83 21.74 -4.86
N PHE A 673 -15.95 22.71 -5.12
CA PHE A 673 -14.98 22.64 -6.19
C PHE A 673 -13.58 22.87 -5.65
N VAL A 674 -12.59 22.32 -6.36
CA VAL A 674 -11.17 22.53 -6.12
C VAL A 674 -10.54 22.90 -7.46
N VAL A 675 -9.64 23.89 -7.44
CA VAL A 675 -8.88 24.33 -8.61
C VAL A 675 -7.42 23.97 -8.42
N ASP A 676 -6.84 23.31 -9.42
CA ASP A 676 -5.40 23.08 -9.49
C ASP A 676 -4.90 23.29 -10.91
N GLU A 677 -3.97 24.25 -11.05
CA GLU A 677 -3.51 24.75 -12.34
C GLU A 677 -4.69 25.01 -13.29
N ASN A 678 -4.77 24.30 -14.41
CA ASN A 678 -5.83 24.46 -15.41
C ASN A 678 -7.03 23.53 -15.21
N ASN A 679 -7.04 22.71 -14.14
CA ASN A 679 -8.08 21.75 -13.87
C ASN A 679 -9.06 22.28 -12.82
N VAL A 680 -10.35 22.03 -13.06
CA VAL A 680 -11.41 22.31 -12.07
C VAL A 680 -12.15 21.02 -11.80
N VAL A 681 -12.06 20.55 -10.56
CA VAL A 681 -12.78 19.37 -10.10
C VAL A 681 -13.94 19.84 -9.24
N PHE A 682 -15.14 19.36 -9.51
CA PHE A 682 -16.34 19.82 -8.80
C PHE A 682 -17.36 18.71 -8.61
N THR A 683 -18.24 18.93 -7.63
CA THR A 683 -19.40 18.08 -7.37
C THR A 683 -20.65 18.72 -7.94
N ALA A 684 -21.48 17.92 -8.59
CA ALA A 684 -22.73 18.41 -9.19
C ALA A 684 -23.87 17.40 -9.04
N ARG A 685 -25.10 17.91 -9.07
CA ARG A 685 -26.33 17.11 -9.02
C ARG A 685 -27.13 17.32 -10.29
N GLY A 686 -27.85 16.27 -10.68
CA GLY A 686 -28.87 16.29 -11.72
C GLY A 686 -30.25 15.95 -11.18
N THR A 687 -31.22 15.89 -12.08
CA THR A 687 -32.55 15.33 -11.82
C THR A 687 -32.45 13.84 -11.45
N ASN A 688 -33.51 13.28 -10.86
CA ASN A 688 -33.57 11.87 -10.43
C ASN A 688 -32.43 11.46 -9.47
N GLN A 689 -31.98 12.39 -8.62
CA GLN A 689 -30.91 12.17 -7.64
C GLN A 689 -29.55 11.78 -8.24
N GLN A 690 -29.30 12.07 -9.53
CA GLN A 690 -27.98 11.94 -10.13
C GLN A 690 -26.98 12.83 -9.39
N GLN A 691 -25.81 12.29 -9.06
CA GLN A 691 -24.72 12.99 -8.38
C GLN A 691 -23.40 12.40 -8.83
N GLY A 692 -22.36 13.23 -8.89
CA GLY A 692 -21.01 12.78 -9.21
C GLY A 692 -19.95 13.86 -8.99
N ILE A 693 -18.72 13.44 -9.21
CA ILE A 693 -17.50 14.23 -9.26
C ILE A 693 -17.10 14.34 -10.73
N TYR A 694 -16.90 15.57 -11.18
CA TYR A 694 -16.57 15.88 -12.55
C TYR A 694 -15.32 16.73 -12.58
N LYS A 695 -14.55 16.60 -13.66
CA LYS A 695 -13.34 17.38 -13.90
C LYS A 695 -13.46 18.06 -15.25
N ILE A 696 -13.21 19.37 -15.29
CA ILE A 696 -12.90 20.08 -16.53
C ILE A 696 -11.39 20.28 -16.60
N SER A 697 -10.79 19.75 -17.67
CA SER A 697 -9.37 19.91 -17.97
C SER A 697 -9.11 21.25 -18.65
N GLY A 698 -7.83 21.66 -18.73
CA GLY A 698 -7.44 22.96 -19.29
C GLY A 698 -7.82 23.17 -20.76
N ASP A 699 -8.06 22.09 -21.50
CA ASP A 699 -8.56 22.07 -22.87
C ASP A 699 -10.10 22.21 -22.98
N GLY A 700 -10.80 22.35 -21.84
CA GLY A 700 -12.24 22.49 -21.75
C GLY A 700 -13.00 21.16 -21.78
N VAL A 701 -12.31 20.01 -21.74
CA VAL A 701 -12.98 18.70 -21.78
C VAL A 701 -13.56 18.36 -20.40
N LEU A 702 -14.89 18.19 -20.36
CA LEU A 702 -15.64 17.73 -19.18
C LEU A 702 -15.61 16.20 -19.09
N GLN A 703 -15.08 15.68 -17.99
CA GLN A 703 -14.90 14.26 -17.71
C GLN A 703 -15.62 13.85 -16.43
N VAL A 704 -16.14 12.63 -16.41
CA VAL A 704 -16.64 11.99 -15.18
C VAL A 704 -15.46 11.37 -14.45
N ILE A 705 -15.27 11.73 -13.18
CA ILE A 705 -14.31 11.07 -12.30
C ILE A 705 -14.99 9.89 -11.58
N ALA A 706 -16.15 10.14 -10.98
CA ALA A 706 -17.00 9.12 -10.39
C ALA A 706 -18.44 9.63 -10.26
N ASP A 707 -19.41 8.75 -10.46
CA ASP A 707 -20.84 9.03 -10.29
C ASP A 707 -21.55 7.83 -9.63
N LYS A 708 -22.88 7.89 -9.48
CA LYS A 708 -23.66 6.80 -8.88
C LYS A 708 -23.74 5.51 -9.71
N ASN A 709 -23.30 5.55 -10.97
CA ASN A 709 -23.21 4.38 -11.84
C ASN A 709 -21.80 3.80 -11.88
N THR A 710 -20.83 4.51 -11.29
CA THR A 710 -19.43 4.10 -11.26
C THR A 710 -19.25 2.97 -10.24
N ALA A 711 -18.75 1.83 -10.73
CA ALA A 711 -18.43 0.68 -9.89
C ALA A 711 -17.28 1.00 -8.93
N ILE A 712 -17.34 0.43 -7.72
CA ILE A 712 -16.31 0.62 -6.71
C ILE A 712 -15.08 -0.23 -7.11
N PRO A 713 -13.89 0.37 -7.28
CA PRO A 713 -12.68 -0.40 -7.59
C PRO A 713 -12.39 -1.44 -6.51
N GLY A 714 -12.18 -2.70 -6.91
CA GLY A 714 -11.90 -3.81 -5.99
C GLY A 714 -13.06 -4.23 -5.08
N GLY A 715 -14.26 -3.67 -5.27
CA GLY A 715 -15.43 -3.90 -4.41
C GLY A 715 -16.62 -4.51 -5.14
N THR A 716 -17.78 -4.51 -4.46
CA THR A 716 -19.08 -4.88 -5.05
C THR A 716 -20.01 -3.67 -5.04
N GLY A 717 -20.75 -3.45 -6.13
CA GLY A 717 -21.69 -2.34 -6.28
C GLY A 717 -21.06 -1.04 -6.79
N ASN A 718 -21.83 0.04 -6.70
CA ASN A 718 -21.48 1.39 -7.17
C ASN A 718 -21.47 2.39 -6.02
N PHE A 719 -20.86 3.56 -6.23
CA PHE A 719 -20.96 4.67 -5.27
C PHE A 719 -22.40 5.15 -5.10
N ILE A 720 -22.79 5.53 -3.88
CA ILE A 720 -24.18 5.88 -3.58
C ILE A 720 -24.39 7.33 -3.11
N ASN A 721 -23.33 8.04 -2.69
CA ASN A 721 -23.47 9.38 -2.13
C ASN A 721 -22.23 10.27 -2.34
N PHE A 722 -22.45 11.51 -2.79
CA PHE A 722 -21.42 12.53 -2.98
C PHE A 722 -21.72 13.84 -2.22
N SER A 723 -22.69 13.83 -1.30
CA SER A 723 -23.27 15.06 -0.71
C SER A 723 -22.49 15.64 0.48
N ASN A 724 -21.58 14.87 1.09
CA ASN A 724 -20.72 15.28 2.22
C ASN A 724 -19.27 14.81 1.98
N LEU A 725 -18.73 15.18 0.83
CA LEU A 725 -17.47 14.68 0.31
C LEU A 725 -16.30 15.59 0.72
N PHE A 726 -15.20 14.99 1.20
CA PHE A 726 -13.89 15.64 1.14
C PHE A 726 -13.30 15.42 -0.25
N LEU A 727 -12.91 16.50 -0.91
CA LEU A 727 -12.36 16.52 -2.27
C LEU A 727 -11.06 17.29 -2.27
N THR A 728 -10.01 16.72 -2.87
CA THR A 728 -8.74 17.41 -3.09
C THR A 728 -8.07 16.94 -4.37
N THR A 729 -7.17 17.75 -4.93
CA THR A 729 -6.49 17.44 -6.19
C THR A 729 -5.15 18.16 -6.30
N ASN A 730 -4.20 17.54 -7.01
CA ASN A 730 -2.96 18.14 -7.51
C ASN A 730 -3.00 18.28 -9.05
N GLY A 731 -4.21 18.33 -9.62
CA GLY A 731 -4.47 18.43 -11.05
C GLY A 731 -4.46 17.07 -11.75
N ARG A 732 -3.40 16.27 -11.54
CA ARG A 732 -3.28 14.91 -12.10
C ARG A 732 -4.17 13.91 -11.36
N ASN A 733 -4.09 13.93 -10.04
CA ASN A 733 -4.78 13.04 -9.13
C ASN A 733 -6.00 13.75 -8.54
N VAL A 734 -7.12 13.04 -8.47
CA VAL A 734 -8.31 13.48 -7.74
C VAL A 734 -8.54 12.52 -6.60
N ILE A 735 -8.45 13.01 -5.35
CA ILE A 735 -8.72 12.21 -4.16
C ILE A 735 -10.06 12.64 -3.57
N PHE A 736 -10.85 11.63 -3.21
CA PHE A 736 -12.13 11.88 -2.58
C PHE A 736 -12.49 10.80 -1.56
N ILE A 737 -13.23 11.23 -0.54
CA ILE A 737 -13.78 10.35 0.50
C ILE A 737 -15.28 10.20 0.29
N THR A 738 -15.74 9.00 -0.05
CA THR A 738 -17.16 8.72 -0.29
C THR A 738 -17.62 7.43 0.40
N THR A 739 -18.94 7.31 0.59
CA THR A 739 -19.57 6.08 1.07
C THR A 739 -19.99 5.19 -0.09
N SER A 740 -19.64 3.92 0.03
CA SER A 740 -19.90 2.86 -0.94
C SER A 740 -21.23 2.13 -0.71
N SER A 741 -21.84 2.20 0.48
CA SER A 741 -23.17 1.63 0.77
C SER A 741 -23.78 2.14 2.09
N THR A 742 -25.07 1.86 2.36
CA THR A 742 -25.75 2.24 3.62
C THR A 742 -25.16 1.59 4.88
N ASN A 743 -24.32 0.56 4.73
CA ASN A 743 -23.66 -0.19 5.81
C ASN A 743 -22.12 -0.25 5.66
N GLN A 744 -21.50 0.65 4.88
CA GLN A 744 -20.03 0.72 4.77
C GLN A 744 -19.50 2.08 5.24
N PRO A 745 -18.40 2.10 6.01
CA PRO A 745 -17.70 3.33 6.32
C PRO A 745 -17.06 3.94 5.08
N ASN A 746 -16.71 5.22 5.19
CA ASN A 746 -16.01 6.00 4.18
C ASN A 746 -14.76 5.28 3.66
N GLY A 747 -14.55 5.27 2.34
CA GLY A 747 -13.28 4.89 1.70
C GLY A 747 -12.57 6.09 1.08
N ILE A 748 -11.24 6.07 1.02
CA ILE A 748 -10.42 7.03 0.25
C ILE A 748 -10.17 6.42 -1.12
N TYR A 749 -10.58 7.16 -2.15
CA TYR A 749 -10.41 6.77 -3.54
C TYR A 749 -9.59 7.83 -4.26
N ILE A 750 -8.79 7.37 -5.22
CA ILE A 750 -7.95 8.23 -6.04
C ILE A 750 -8.21 7.92 -7.51
N SER A 751 -8.44 8.95 -8.31
CA SER A 751 -8.41 8.87 -9.77
C SER A 751 -7.06 9.37 -10.25
N ARG A 752 -6.23 8.47 -10.79
CA ARG A 752 -4.92 8.78 -11.41
C ARG A 752 -5.04 8.58 -12.92
N ASP A 753 -4.82 9.63 -13.71
CA ASP A 753 -4.86 9.55 -15.17
C ASP A 753 -6.16 8.92 -15.73
N GLY A 754 -7.29 9.14 -15.04
CA GLY A 754 -8.61 8.60 -15.41
C GLY A 754 -8.88 7.16 -14.93
N LEU A 755 -7.91 6.51 -14.27
CA LEU A 755 -8.10 5.22 -13.61
C LEU A 755 -8.45 5.42 -12.13
N LEU A 756 -9.60 4.88 -11.73
CA LEU A 756 -10.05 4.94 -10.34
C LEU A 756 -9.47 3.76 -9.54
N GLN A 757 -8.85 4.07 -8.40
CA GLN A 757 -8.20 3.13 -7.50
C GLN A 757 -8.70 3.34 -6.07
N VAL A 758 -8.74 2.25 -5.30
CA VAL A 758 -8.94 2.31 -3.84
C VAL A 758 -7.60 2.59 -3.17
N LEU A 759 -7.56 3.62 -2.32
CA LEU A 759 -6.36 3.98 -1.56
C LEU A 759 -6.42 3.34 -0.17
N VAL A 760 -7.53 3.56 0.54
CA VAL A 760 -7.84 2.91 1.83
C VAL A 760 -9.35 2.70 1.92
N ASP A 761 -9.76 1.50 2.34
CA ASP A 761 -11.15 1.13 2.58
C ASP A 761 -11.29 0.22 3.81
N LYS A 762 -12.51 -0.30 4.02
CA LYS A 762 -12.79 -1.24 5.12
C LYS A 762 -12.06 -2.58 5.03
N ASN A 763 -11.51 -2.92 3.88
CA ASN A 763 -10.79 -4.17 3.65
C ASN A 763 -9.29 -4.00 3.89
N THR A 764 -8.82 -2.76 3.94
CA THR A 764 -7.43 -2.37 4.15
C THR A 764 -7.01 -2.63 5.59
N ASN A 765 -5.90 -3.35 5.78
CA ASN A 765 -5.34 -3.60 7.10
C ASN A 765 -4.67 -2.33 7.65
N ILE A 766 -4.82 -2.10 8.94
CA ILE A 766 -4.14 -1.00 9.64
C ILE A 766 -2.67 -1.39 9.83
N PRO A 767 -1.71 -0.55 9.39
CA PRO A 767 -0.29 -0.85 9.49
C PRO A 767 0.14 -1.20 10.93
N GLY A 768 0.85 -2.32 11.09
CA GLY A 768 1.31 -2.82 12.39
C GLY A 768 0.26 -3.59 13.21
N THR A 769 -0.92 -3.88 12.65
CA THR A 769 -1.98 -4.63 13.34
C THR A 769 -2.62 -5.69 12.44
N ASN A 770 -3.46 -6.55 13.03
CA ASN A 770 -4.34 -7.47 12.28
C ASN A 770 -5.76 -6.91 12.10
N SER A 771 -5.99 -5.65 12.47
CA SER A 771 -7.28 -4.98 12.36
C SER A 771 -7.40 -4.27 11.01
N LYS A 772 -8.64 -4.00 10.59
CA LYS A 772 -8.95 -3.24 9.38
C LYS A 772 -9.47 -1.86 9.72
N PHE A 773 -9.35 -0.91 8.79
CA PHE A 773 -9.99 0.39 8.95
C PHE A 773 -11.52 0.22 9.00
N SER A 774 -12.13 0.87 9.96
CA SER A 774 -13.58 0.97 10.18
C SER A 774 -14.06 2.42 10.13
N GLY A 775 -13.15 3.39 10.20
CA GLY A 775 -13.41 4.81 10.08
C GLY A 775 -12.23 5.54 9.44
N ILE A 776 -12.58 6.47 8.55
CA ILE A 776 -11.65 7.39 7.87
C ILE A 776 -12.18 8.80 8.07
N GLY A 777 -11.33 9.64 8.65
CA GLY A 777 -11.59 11.04 8.95
C GLY A 777 -10.91 11.98 7.95
N ASN A 778 -10.47 13.12 8.47
CA ASN A 778 -9.85 14.18 7.68
C ASN A 778 -8.70 13.64 6.82
N THR A 779 -8.59 14.08 5.56
CA THR A 779 -7.60 13.61 4.58
C THR A 779 -7.01 14.80 3.85
N VAL A 780 -5.69 14.79 3.66
CA VAL A 780 -4.91 15.82 2.96
C VAL A 780 -3.99 15.17 1.92
N ILE A 781 -3.65 15.92 0.88
CA ILE A 781 -2.77 15.47 -0.21
C ILE A 781 -1.68 16.52 -0.44
N ASP A 782 -0.49 16.06 -0.79
CA ASP A 782 0.54 16.88 -1.44
C ASP A 782 1.32 16.00 -2.43
N GLY A 783 1.43 16.42 -3.69
CA GLY A 783 1.94 15.55 -4.75
C GLY A 783 1.18 14.21 -4.80
N ASP A 784 1.90 13.09 -4.81
CA ASP A 784 1.32 11.73 -4.76
C ASP A 784 1.06 11.22 -3.33
N ASN A 785 1.48 11.98 -2.32
CA ASN A 785 1.39 11.59 -0.92
C ASN A 785 0.02 11.96 -0.33
N VAL A 786 -0.48 11.10 0.55
CA VAL A 786 -1.79 11.28 1.20
C VAL A 786 -1.61 11.05 2.68
N ALA A 787 -2.17 11.92 3.53
CA ALA A 787 -2.25 11.67 4.97
C ALA A 787 -3.71 11.75 5.42
N PHE A 788 -4.08 10.91 6.38
CA PHE A 788 -5.45 10.87 6.89
C PHE A 788 -5.52 10.44 8.35
N LEU A 789 -6.61 10.84 9.00
CA LEU A 789 -6.98 10.36 10.34
C LEU A 789 -7.76 9.05 10.21
N GLY A 790 -7.28 7.96 10.83
CA GLY A 790 -7.97 6.67 10.91
C GLY A 790 -8.39 6.34 12.36
N ASP A 791 -8.95 5.15 12.56
CA ASP A 791 -9.54 4.74 13.86
C ASP A 791 -8.59 4.78 15.05
N PHE A 792 -7.32 4.47 14.83
CA PHE A 792 -6.33 4.33 15.90
C PHE A 792 -5.18 5.32 15.78
N GLY A 793 -5.22 6.29 14.85
CA GLY A 793 -4.10 7.18 14.63
C GLY A 793 -4.16 8.02 13.36
N ILE A 794 -3.05 8.67 13.06
CA ILE A 794 -2.79 9.32 11.78
C ILE A 794 -1.93 8.38 10.93
N TYR A 795 -2.27 8.28 9.66
CA TYR A 795 -1.62 7.42 8.69
C TYR A 795 -1.26 8.23 7.45
N ALA A 796 -0.22 7.81 6.75
CA ALA A 796 0.19 8.42 5.51
C ALA A 796 0.50 7.36 4.46
N LEU A 797 -0.07 7.51 3.27
CA LEU A 797 0.40 6.86 2.06
C LEU A 797 1.53 7.72 1.47
N ILE A 798 2.76 7.24 1.57
CA ILE A 798 3.92 7.89 0.94
C ILE A 798 4.46 6.95 -0.14
N GLY A 799 4.42 7.39 -1.40
CA GLY A 799 4.55 6.47 -2.54
C GLY A 799 3.43 5.43 -2.56
N ASP A 800 3.77 4.14 -2.60
CA ASP A 800 2.81 3.03 -2.57
C ASP A 800 2.70 2.35 -1.18
N ARG A 801 3.26 2.96 -0.13
CA ARG A 801 3.27 2.36 1.21
C ARG A 801 2.35 3.10 2.16
N LEU A 802 1.46 2.35 2.82
CA LEU A 802 0.63 2.86 3.89
C LEU A 802 1.34 2.74 5.23
N LEU A 803 1.69 3.88 5.82
CA LEU A 803 2.51 3.98 7.02
C LEU A 803 1.71 4.58 8.18
N LYS A 804 2.01 4.15 9.40
CA LYS A 804 1.50 4.78 10.63
C LYS A 804 2.37 5.97 10.98
N VAL A 805 1.76 7.14 11.15
CA VAL A 805 2.45 8.40 11.50
C VAL A 805 2.50 8.56 13.02
N ALA A 806 1.34 8.44 13.67
CA ALA A 806 1.21 8.51 15.14
C ALA A 806 -0.12 7.86 15.58
N ASP A 807 -0.17 7.37 16.82
CA ASP A 807 -1.35 6.78 17.46
C ASP A 807 -1.45 7.23 18.93
N LEU A 808 -2.43 6.70 19.67
CA LEU A 808 -2.61 7.01 21.11
C LEU A 808 -1.56 6.34 22.02
N ASP A 809 -0.74 5.43 21.49
CA ASP A 809 0.40 4.85 22.21
C ASP A 809 1.68 5.67 22.01
N SER A 810 1.70 6.52 20.99
CA SER A 810 2.81 7.42 20.68
C SER A 810 3.07 8.39 21.83
N LYS A 811 4.35 8.71 22.04
CA LYS A 811 4.79 9.58 23.14
C LYS A 811 5.57 10.79 22.63
N ILE A 812 5.39 11.91 23.29
CA ILE A 812 6.23 13.11 23.14
C ILE A 812 6.61 13.62 24.53
N ASP A 813 7.89 13.93 24.76
CA ASP A 813 8.42 14.33 26.06
C ASP A 813 8.02 13.39 27.22
N GLY A 814 7.97 12.08 26.96
CA GLY A 814 7.57 11.04 27.92
C GLY A 814 6.07 10.92 28.18
N LYS A 815 5.23 11.81 27.63
CA LYS A 815 3.76 11.81 27.78
C LYS A 815 3.10 11.13 26.59
N ARG A 816 2.03 10.38 26.83
CA ARG A 816 1.25 9.70 25.77
C ARG A 816 0.32 10.70 25.07
N ILE A 817 0.04 10.46 23.80
CA ILE A 817 -1.04 11.16 23.09
C ILE A 817 -2.39 10.59 23.54
N SER A 818 -3.32 11.47 23.93
CA SER A 818 -4.68 11.12 24.35
C SER A 818 -5.74 11.45 23.30
N ALA A 819 -5.45 12.38 22.38
CA ALA A 819 -6.29 12.67 21.22
C ALA A 819 -5.46 13.23 20.06
N LEU A 820 -5.92 12.97 18.83
CA LEU A 820 -5.35 13.44 17.57
C LEU A 820 -6.44 14.19 16.80
N SER A 821 -6.10 15.35 16.24
CA SER A 821 -7.03 16.14 15.43
C SER A 821 -6.26 17.04 14.48
N ASP A 822 -6.89 17.43 13.36
CA ASP A 822 -6.30 18.26 12.31
C ASP A 822 -5.00 17.68 11.73
N LEU A 823 -4.85 17.75 10.42
CA LEU A 823 -3.57 17.42 9.82
C LEU A 823 -3.33 18.26 8.58
N ARG A 824 -2.07 18.42 8.26
CA ARG A 824 -1.54 19.01 7.03
C ARG A 824 -0.36 18.15 6.57
N LEU A 825 -0.15 18.13 5.26
CA LEU A 825 0.90 17.37 4.61
C LEU A 825 1.65 18.31 3.68
N SER A 826 2.98 18.26 3.73
CA SER A 826 3.86 18.90 2.75
C SER A 826 5.07 17.99 2.54
N GLY A 827 5.32 17.60 1.30
CA GLY A 827 6.32 16.60 0.95
C GLY A 827 6.14 15.30 1.75
N ASN A 828 7.16 14.95 2.53
CA ASN A 828 7.19 13.73 3.36
C ASN A 828 6.92 14.02 4.85
N SER A 829 6.37 15.19 5.17
CA SER A 829 6.16 15.66 6.53
C SER A 829 4.67 15.85 6.82
N VAL A 830 4.21 15.30 7.93
CA VAL A 830 2.83 15.45 8.43
C VAL A 830 2.85 16.30 9.68
N VAL A 831 2.08 17.39 9.69
CA VAL A 831 1.88 18.25 10.86
C VAL A 831 0.46 18.09 11.36
N PHE A 832 0.27 17.90 12.66
CA PHE A 832 -1.04 17.62 13.24
C PHE A 832 -1.18 18.14 14.67
N SER A 833 -2.42 18.34 15.11
CA SER A 833 -2.71 18.71 16.50
C SER A 833 -2.89 17.47 17.36
N ALA A 834 -2.45 17.55 18.62
CA ALA A 834 -2.61 16.48 19.59
C ALA A 834 -2.93 17.03 20.99
N ILE A 835 -3.58 16.19 21.80
CA ILE A 835 -3.72 16.38 23.25
C ILE A 835 -2.88 15.32 23.93
N LEU A 836 -2.10 15.70 24.94
CA LEU A 836 -1.28 14.79 25.73
C LEU A 836 -2.04 14.25 26.94
N SER A 837 -1.52 13.21 27.57
CA SER A 837 -2.12 12.55 28.73
C SER A 837 -2.27 13.46 29.97
N ASP A 838 -1.57 14.59 30.02
CA ASP A 838 -1.71 15.61 31.06
C ASP A 838 -2.65 16.77 30.67
N GLY A 839 -3.33 16.67 29.53
CA GLY A 839 -4.22 17.69 29.00
C GLY A 839 -3.52 18.79 28.19
N THR A 840 -2.19 18.76 28.05
CA THR A 840 -1.46 19.72 27.22
C THR A 840 -1.90 19.59 25.76
N ARG A 841 -2.27 20.70 25.12
CA ARG A 841 -2.56 20.75 23.68
C ARG A 841 -1.31 21.17 22.93
N THR A 842 -0.99 20.45 21.85
CA THR A 842 0.28 20.61 21.12
C THR A 842 0.09 20.44 19.62
N ILE A 843 0.98 21.04 18.84
CA ILE A 843 1.14 20.78 17.42
C ILE A 843 2.45 20.01 17.24
N LEU A 844 2.36 18.87 16.56
CA LEU A 844 3.46 17.95 16.32
C LEU A 844 3.78 17.90 14.83
N ARG A 845 5.04 17.61 14.52
CA ARG A 845 5.55 17.33 13.18
C ARG A 845 6.13 15.92 13.16
N ALA A 846 5.71 15.14 12.18
CA ALA A 846 6.22 13.83 11.88
C ALA A 846 6.92 13.87 10.51
N ASP A 847 8.22 13.61 10.50
CA ASP A 847 9.02 13.56 9.27
C ASP A 847 9.36 12.11 8.92
N LEU A 848 9.18 11.71 7.66
CA LEU A 848 9.53 10.35 7.24
C LEU A 848 11.03 10.09 7.44
N ILE A 849 11.38 9.02 8.14
CA ILE A 849 12.75 8.57 8.31
C ILE A 849 13.21 7.93 7.00
N THR A 850 13.81 8.72 6.12
CA THR A 850 14.53 8.19 4.97
C THR A 850 15.90 7.71 5.45
N ASN A 851 16.10 6.39 5.54
CA ASN A 851 17.43 5.81 5.77
C ASN A 851 18.40 6.41 4.74
N LYS A 852 19.37 7.20 5.23
CA LYS A 852 20.51 7.67 4.44
C LYS A 852 21.37 6.50 4.00
#